data_AF-A0A941WD47-F1
#
_entry.id   AF-A0A941WD47-F1
#
_cell.length_a   1.000
_cell.length_b   1.000
_cell.length_c   1.000
_cell.angle_alpha   90.00
_cell.angle_beta   90.00
_cell.angle_gamma   90.00
#
_symmetry.space_group_name_H-M   'P 1'
#
loop_
_entity.id
_entity.type
_entity.pdbx_description
1 polymer ?
#
loop_
_entity_poly.entity_id
_entity_poly.type
_entity_poly.pdbx_seq_one_letter_code
_entity_poly.pdbx_strand_id
1 'polypeptide(L)'
;MTKEQMLEQWTRIYEQGYYKCTFTPKVYEYLDEKTDQVPETVMSGPKIYVDYDAWIIHELNGDNAELARRMLVILSKIRRDGPIHKWGMKDDLEICLLIGYGHDFRNLIKESVTRHKTQGPELYETAQILLKYCPSESEAFADLLLSDKLKELEEQRNNTHELYLALYLAILLLEQDADKYARYLPVLTALAYRYSGPSFTFILYFCYKFAPELKERLLQLLKETISARALFFHLNPHKMLAFLQSIGAPLGIYYYLILTEDNDADKASMFHTLYKEDKELLMEVYRMLAKTTPIQQAAYSLYLLSILLEHGEGTEELAESTELQARCMLNLLGENLGNTGNFISALTDDSTPQVAWENRLKNCGNFGWGYGKNAPALLIGALALLYCESELARRFINVLLIQVRTSAAINNPVYLTYIFLETRKKWLNSSPKESLRLLLDTTSRFTYAEAFKAYAYNPNRMQDVLDKEDIISHQSLALDLLNSGDLSIEETQNWLDMIYGTCKITDVQPLLGLLSNKSKILRKTAEELINLHEEATRPLLESGLSKLKGDALAAGKRIIKRWDNERKFGADFTFTKESVVEYCTDNFDKDNQKFIAWIPEDMFTDVRFADMTEKAPAIVTRYILSEYLCLEEAYKIKACDKITEQLHTPDFQQMMENIYLFWKENGAEAKKKMIMVPYCIYGSDTQILRLKTQLKDWAEASRGAIAAFVVNAIAMNGGSVALVMIDGISVKFPNNQVKNAAKAAFSFAAKALEIPEDELSDKIV
;
A
#
# COMPACT_ATOMS: atom_id res chain seq x y z
N MET A 1 -2.88 -35.59 -15.25
CA MET A 1 -4.01 -36.20 -14.50
C MET A 1 -4.34 -37.55 -15.14
N THR A 2 -5.20 -38.41 -14.57
CA THR A 2 -5.81 -39.52 -15.34
C THR A 2 -7.01 -39.01 -16.14
N LYS A 3 -7.47 -39.74 -17.16
CA LYS A 3 -8.67 -39.39 -17.95
C LYS A 3 -9.90 -39.19 -17.05
N GLU A 4 -10.08 -40.06 -16.05
CA GLU A 4 -11.18 -39.98 -15.08
C GLU A 4 -11.10 -38.70 -14.24
N GLN A 5 -9.91 -38.34 -13.77
CA GLN A 5 -9.70 -37.11 -13.00
C GLN A 5 -9.98 -35.86 -13.84
N MET A 6 -9.65 -35.86 -15.13
CA MET A 6 -9.96 -34.75 -16.03
C MET A 6 -11.48 -34.60 -16.24
N LEU A 7 -12.20 -35.71 -16.43
CA LEU A 7 -13.65 -35.70 -16.58
C LEU A 7 -14.37 -35.27 -15.30
N GLU A 8 -13.90 -35.73 -14.13
CA GLU A 8 -14.42 -35.28 -12.83
C GLU A 8 -14.22 -33.77 -12.66
N GLN A 9 -13.03 -33.25 -12.97
CA GLN A 9 -12.74 -31.83 -12.90
C GLN A 9 -13.57 -31.01 -13.90
N TRP A 10 -13.75 -31.51 -15.13
CA TRP A 10 -14.63 -30.92 -16.14
C TRP A 10 -16.06 -30.77 -15.64
N THR A 11 -16.68 -31.86 -15.15
CA THR A 11 -18.04 -31.84 -14.59
C THR A 11 -18.13 -30.91 -13.38
N ARG A 12 -17.13 -30.94 -12.49
CA ARG A 12 -17.09 -30.07 -11.31
C ARG A 12 -17.08 -28.58 -11.67
N ILE A 13 -16.28 -28.18 -12.65
CA ILE A 13 -16.13 -26.77 -13.03
C ILE A 13 -17.32 -26.29 -13.86
N TYR A 14 -17.66 -27.03 -14.91
CA TYR A 14 -18.59 -26.55 -15.92
C TYR A 14 -20.05 -26.88 -15.61
N GLU A 15 -20.36 -28.04 -15.01
CA GLU A 15 -21.75 -28.45 -14.76
C GLU A 15 -22.20 -28.17 -13.31
N GLN A 16 -21.35 -28.48 -12.34
CA GLN A 16 -21.68 -28.34 -10.91
C GLN A 16 -21.23 -26.99 -10.32
N GLY A 17 -20.27 -26.34 -10.98
CA GLY A 17 -19.61 -25.14 -10.51
C GLY A 17 -20.35 -23.85 -10.89
N TYR A 18 -19.56 -22.80 -11.13
CA TYR A 18 -20.07 -21.46 -11.43
C TYR A 18 -20.86 -21.41 -12.74
N TYR A 19 -20.41 -22.13 -13.77
CA TYR A 19 -20.95 -22.02 -15.13
C TYR A 19 -22.29 -22.72 -15.33
N LYS A 20 -22.55 -23.81 -14.59
CA LYS A 20 -23.80 -24.60 -14.64
C LYS A 20 -24.26 -24.96 -16.06
N CYS A 21 -23.31 -25.34 -16.91
CA CYS A 21 -23.55 -25.84 -18.26
C CYS A 21 -24.34 -27.15 -18.21
N THR A 22 -25.26 -27.30 -19.15
CA THR A 22 -25.99 -28.55 -19.37
C THR A 22 -25.54 -29.12 -20.72
N PHE A 23 -24.46 -29.90 -20.73
CA PHE A 23 -23.90 -30.49 -21.95
C PHE A 23 -24.81 -31.60 -22.50
N THR A 24 -24.87 -31.73 -23.82
CA THR A 24 -25.65 -32.81 -24.45
C THR A 24 -24.90 -34.15 -24.33
N PRO A 25 -25.60 -35.30 -24.34
CA PRO A 25 -24.94 -36.62 -24.29
C PRO A 25 -23.88 -36.82 -25.38
N LYS A 26 -24.07 -36.21 -26.56
CA LYS A 26 -23.12 -36.24 -27.68
C LYS A 26 -21.77 -35.60 -27.34
N VAL A 27 -21.71 -34.67 -26.39
CA VAL A 27 -20.44 -34.10 -25.91
C VAL A 27 -19.61 -35.19 -25.25
N TYR A 28 -20.21 -36.02 -24.40
CA TYR A 28 -19.49 -37.11 -23.73
C TYR A 28 -19.12 -38.23 -24.70
N GLU A 29 -19.96 -38.52 -25.71
CA GLU A 29 -19.57 -39.42 -26.81
C GLU A 29 -18.34 -38.91 -27.57
N TYR A 30 -18.26 -37.60 -27.79
CA TYR A 30 -17.09 -36.97 -28.39
C TYR A 30 -15.87 -37.01 -27.46
N LEU A 31 -16.01 -36.65 -26.17
CA LEU A 31 -14.90 -36.68 -25.20
C LEU A 31 -14.38 -38.11 -24.96
N ASP A 32 -15.25 -39.12 -24.97
CA ASP A 32 -14.90 -40.55 -24.83
C ASP A 32 -14.33 -41.17 -26.13
N GLU A 33 -14.09 -40.38 -27.17
CA GLU A 33 -13.57 -40.85 -28.47
C GLU A 33 -14.49 -41.86 -29.18
N LYS A 34 -15.79 -41.91 -28.84
CA LYS A 34 -16.80 -42.76 -29.52
C LYS A 34 -17.19 -42.21 -30.89
N THR A 35 -16.94 -40.91 -31.12
CA THR A 35 -17.13 -40.23 -32.40
C THR A 35 -16.07 -39.15 -32.57
N ASP A 36 -15.60 -38.94 -33.79
CA ASP A 36 -14.72 -37.81 -34.15
C ASP A 36 -15.51 -36.57 -34.58
N GLN A 37 -16.82 -36.71 -34.77
CA GLN A 37 -17.67 -35.59 -35.17
C GLN A 37 -17.96 -34.68 -33.99
N VAL A 38 -17.52 -33.42 -34.08
CA VAL A 38 -17.83 -32.38 -33.09
C VAL A 38 -19.34 -32.13 -33.08
N PRO A 39 -20.02 -32.23 -31.92
CA PRO A 39 -21.46 -32.01 -31.83
C PRO A 39 -21.86 -30.61 -32.34
N GLU A 40 -22.92 -30.52 -33.13
CA GLU A 40 -23.51 -29.24 -33.54
C GLU A 40 -24.09 -28.49 -32.34
N THR A 41 -24.90 -29.19 -31.54
CA THR A 41 -25.49 -28.67 -30.30
C THR A 41 -24.74 -29.21 -29.09
N VAL A 42 -23.91 -28.36 -28.49
CA VAL A 42 -23.02 -28.71 -27.38
C VAL A 42 -23.71 -28.61 -26.02
N MET A 43 -24.57 -27.60 -25.81
CA MET A 43 -25.28 -27.41 -24.54
C MET A 43 -26.69 -26.83 -24.75
N SER A 44 -27.56 -27.01 -23.76
CA SER A 44 -28.84 -26.29 -23.69
C SER A 44 -28.66 -24.94 -22.98
N GLY A 45 -29.06 -23.84 -23.62
CA GLY A 45 -28.96 -22.49 -23.06
C GLY A 45 -28.05 -21.56 -23.87
N PRO A 46 -27.93 -20.28 -23.48
CA PRO A 46 -27.11 -19.31 -24.18
C PRO A 46 -25.61 -19.57 -23.96
N LYS A 47 -24.78 -19.16 -24.93
CA LYS A 47 -23.33 -19.12 -24.80
C LYS A 47 -22.89 -18.32 -23.57
N ILE A 48 -21.78 -18.72 -22.95
CA ILE A 48 -21.30 -18.19 -21.65
C ILE A 48 -19.95 -17.48 -21.77
N TYR A 49 -19.64 -16.62 -20.80
CA TYR A 49 -18.29 -16.06 -20.65
C TYR A 49 -17.43 -17.08 -19.90
N VAL A 50 -16.49 -17.71 -20.62
CA VAL A 50 -15.57 -18.71 -20.09
C VAL A 50 -14.24 -18.55 -20.82
N ASP A 51 -13.13 -18.77 -20.12
CA ASP A 51 -11.78 -18.75 -20.68
C ASP A 51 -11.28 -20.18 -20.90
N TYR A 52 -10.23 -20.35 -21.70
CA TYR A 52 -9.57 -21.65 -21.78
C TYR A 52 -8.81 -21.91 -20.48
N ASP A 53 -9.23 -22.95 -19.77
CA ASP A 53 -8.67 -23.28 -18.46
C ASP A 53 -7.22 -23.76 -18.54
N ALA A 54 -6.34 -23.15 -17.74
CA ALA A 54 -4.90 -23.43 -17.71
C ALA A 54 -4.57 -24.91 -17.47
N TRP A 55 -5.39 -25.62 -16.69
CA TRP A 55 -5.19 -27.04 -16.43
C TRP A 55 -5.46 -27.91 -17.67
N ILE A 56 -6.41 -27.52 -18.53
CA ILE A 56 -6.68 -28.24 -19.79
C ILE A 56 -5.57 -27.94 -20.79
N ILE A 57 -5.14 -26.67 -20.86
CA ILE A 57 -4.01 -26.26 -21.71
C ILE A 57 -2.73 -27.02 -21.34
N HIS A 58 -2.47 -27.23 -20.05
CA HIS A 58 -1.31 -28.00 -19.59
C HIS A 58 -1.30 -29.44 -20.11
N GLU A 59 -2.46 -30.09 -20.17
CA GLU A 59 -2.61 -31.48 -20.60
C GLU A 59 -2.47 -31.67 -22.12
N LEU A 60 -2.48 -30.59 -22.93
CA LEU A 60 -2.27 -30.66 -24.39
C LEU A 60 -0.90 -31.25 -24.80
N ASN A 61 0.10 -31.15 -23.93
CA ASN A 61 1.46 -31.64 -24.19
C ASN A 61 1.78 -32.96 -23.47
N GLY A 62 0.78 -33.60 -22.85
CA GLY A 62 0.94 -34.81 -22.05
C GLY A 62 0.20 -36.03 -22.63
N ASP A 63 0.15 -37.10 -21.84
CA ASP A 63 -0.48 -38.38 -22.23
C ASP A 63 -1.99 -38.26 -22.49
N ASN A 64 -2.64 -37.18 -22.03
CA ASN A 64 -4.07 -36.91 -22.25
C ASN A 64 -4.35 -35.86 -23.35
N ALA A 65 -3.38 -35.56 -24.22
CA ALA A 65 -3.47 -34.50 -25.22
C ALA A 65 -4.77 -34.56 -26.05
N GLU A 66 -5.22 -35.75 -26.44
CA GLU A 66 -6.45 -35.95 -27.20
C GLU A 66 -7.70 -35.48 -26.44
N LEU A 67 -7.85 -35.88 -25.18
CA LEU A 67 -8.99 -35.50 -24.35
C LEU A 67 -8.97 -34.00 -24.06
N ALA A 68 -7.80 -33.44 -23.75
CA ALA A 68 -7.61 -32.01 -23.58
C ALA A 68 -8.00 -31.23 -24.84
N ARG A 69 -7.57 -31.70 -26.02
CA ARG A 69 -7.93 -31.10 -27.31
C ARG A 69 -9.44 -31.07 -27.50
N ARG A 70 -10.12 -32.20 -27.26
CA ARG A 70 -11.57 -32.33 -27.42
C ARG A 70 -12.33 -31.43 -26.42
N MET A 71 -11.89 -31.35 -25.18
CA MET A 71 -12.45 -30.44 -24.17
C MET A 71 -12.36 -28.98 -24.62
N LEU A 72 -11.19 -28.54 -25.11
CA LEU A 72 -11.00 -27.18 -25.61
C LEU A 72 -11.87 -26.88 -26.84
N VAL A 73 -12.03 -27.82 -27.77
CA VAL A 73 -12.95 -27.68 -28.92
C VAL A 73 -14.39 -27.43 -28.46
N ILE A 74 -14.83 -28.11 -27.40
CA ILE A 74 -16.15 -27.88 -26.80
C ILE A 74 -16.23 -26.49 -26.18
N LEU A 75 -15.20 -26.04 -25.45
CA LEU A 75 -15.14 -24.69 -24.89
C LEU A 75 -15.23 -23.62 -25.98
N SER A 76 -14.50 -23.77 -27.08
CA SER A 76 -14.54 -22.85 -28.23
C SER A 76 -15.96 -22.63 -28.78
N LYS A 77 -16.85 -23.63 -28.68
CA LYS A 77 -18.24 -23.55 -29.16
C LYS A 77 -19.19 -22.86 -28.17
N ILE A 78 -18.96 -22.99 -26.87
CA ILE A 78 -19.85 -22.43 -25.84
C ILE A 78 -19.48 -21.01 -25.42
N ARG A 79 -18.29 -20.52 -25.79
CA ARG A 79 -17.84 -19.15 -25.50
C ARG A 79 -18.69 -18.10 -26.21
N ARG A 80 -19.21 -17.15 -25.45
CA ARG A 80 -20.07 -16.05 -25.91
C ARG A 80 -19.35 -15.10 -26.87
N ASP A 81 -18.11 -14.76 -26.56
CA ASP A 81 -17.29 -13.86 -27.37
C ASP A 81 -16.62 -14.53 -28.56
N GLY A 82 -17.00 -15.78 -28.85
CA GLY A 82 -16.36 -16.61 -29.87
C GLY A 82 -15.13 -17.34 -29.35
N PRO A 83 -14.47 -18.09 -30.24
CA PRO A 83 -13.32 -18.92 -29.88
C PRO A 83 -12.06 -18.09 -29.58
N ILE A 84 -11.99 -16.85 -30.08
CA ILE A 84 -10.87 -15.92 -29.91
C ILE A 84 -11.42 -14.62 -29.32
N HIS A 85 -10.99 -14.29 -28.11
CA HIS A 85 -11.39 -13.10 -27.39
C HIS A 85 -10.45 -11.92 -27.69
N LYS A 86 -10.97 -10.69 -27.63
CA LYS A 86 -10.19 -9.48 -27.96
C LYS A 86 -8.96 -9.31 -27.05
N TRP A 87 -9.12 -9.51 -25.74
CA TRP A 87 -8.08 -9.23 -24.75
C TRP A 87 -7.12 -10.40 -24.50
N GLY A 88 -7.39 -11.57 -25.07
CA GLY A 88 -6.57 -12.78 -25.00
C GLY A 88 -6.24 -13.34 -26.39
N MET A 89 -6.23 -12.47 -27.40
CA MET A 89 -6.26 -12.85 -28.82
C MET A 89 -5.12 -13.77 -29.22
N LYS A 90 -3.90 -13.45 -28.74
CA LYS A 90 -2.70 -14.23 -28.98
C LYS A 90 -2.87 -15.66 -28.46
N ASP A 91 -3.15 -15.81 -27.18
CA ASP A 91 -3.24 -17.12 -26.53
C ASP A 91 -4.41 -17.94 -27.08
N ASP A 92 -5.57 -17.31 -27.28
CA ASP A 92 -6.75 -17.97 -27.82
C ASP A 92 -6.55 -18.42 -29.29
N LEU A 93 -5.87 -17.61 -30.11
CA LEU A 93 -5.55 -17.98 -31.49
C LEU A 93 -4.57 -19.15 -31.54
N GLU A 94 -3.52 -19.14 -30.73
CA GLU A 94 -2.58 -20.26 -30.62
C GLU A 94 -3.29 -21.53 -30.15
N ILE A 95 -4.20 -21.44 -29.18
CA ILE A 95 -5.03 -22.57 -28.75
C ILE A 95 -5.89 -23.08 -29.90
N CYS A 96 -6.58 -22.22 -30.64
CA CYS A 96 -7.42 -22.64 -31.77
C CYS A 96 -6.61 -23.39 -32.84
N LEU A 97 -5.39 -22.94 -33.12
CA LEU A 97 -4.46 -23.61 -34.04
C LEU A 97 -4.00 -24.98 -33.52
N LEU A 98 -3.60 -25.06 -32.24
CA LEU A 98 -3.16 -26.30 -31.60
C LEU A 98 -4.26 -27.37 -31.58
N ILE A 99 -5.52 -26.96 -31.37
CA ILE A 99 -6.64 -27.90 -31.29
C ILE A 99 -7.32 -28.17 -32.64
N GLY A 100 -6.86 -27.52 -33.70
CA GLY A 100 -7.45 -27.64 -35.03
C GLY A 100 -8.86 -27.05 -35.16
N TYR A 101 -9.22 -26.11 -34.29
CA TYR A 101 -10.52 -25.46 -34.34
C TYR A 101 -10.51 -24.32 -35.35
N GLY A 102 -11.35 -24.41 -36.38
CA GLY A 102 -11.43 -23.37 -37.41
C GLY A 102 -10.23 -23.35 -38.36
N HIS A 103 -9.70 -24.53 -38.74
CA HIS A 103 -8.55 -24.76 -39.64
C HIS A 103 -8.49 -23.94 -40.95
N ASP A 104 -9.56 -23.26 -41.34
CA ASP A 104 -9.52 -22.36 -42.48
C ASP A 104 -8.81 -21.06 -42.09
N PHE A 105 -7.63 -20.83 -42.69
CA PHE A 105 -6.81 -19.64 -42.47
C PHE A 105 -7.60 -18.33 -42.59
N ARG A 106 -8.55 -18.25 -43.55
CA ARG A 106 -9.43 -17.08 -43.69
C ARG A 106 -10.39 -16.89 -42.52
N ASN A 107 -10.94 -17.98 -41.98
CA ASN A 107 -11.77 -17.92 -40.78
C ASN A 107 -10.96 -17.52 -39.53
N LEU A 108 -9.70 -17.96 -39.40
CA LEU A 108 -8.83 -17.52 -38.31
C LEU A 108 -8.58 -16.00 -38.38
N ILE A 109 -8.27 -15.46 -39.55
CA ILE A 109 -8.15 -14.01 -39.75
C ILE A 109 -9.46 -13.30 -39.43
N LYS A 110 -10.59 -13.86 -39.88
CA LYS A 110 -11.90 -13.27 -39.61
C LYS A 110 -12.22 -13.21 -38.11
N GLU A 111 -11.98 -14.28 -37.36
CA GLU A 111 -12.29 -14.39 -35.93
C GLU A 111 -11.28 -13.64 -35.04
N SER A 112 -10.02 -13.50 -35.47
CA SER A 112 -8.98 -12.79 -34.70
C SER A 112 -8.84 -11.32 -35.11
N VAL A 113 -8.68 -11.02 -36.39
CA VAL A 113 -8.33 -9.68 -36.90
C VAL A 113 -9.57 -8.89 -37.28
N THR A 114 -10.41 -9.41 -38.18
CA THR A 114 -11.52 -8.65 -38.77
C THR A 114 -12.64 -8.40 -37.76
N ARG A 115 -12.99 -9.41 -36.94
CA ARG A 115 -14.01 -9.33 -35.90
C ARG A 115 -13.67 -8.28 -34.84
N HIS A 116 -12.41 -8.23 -34.41
CA HIS A 116 -11.97 -7.39 -33.31
C HIS A 116 -11.34 -6.06 -33.76
N LYS A 117 -11.16 -5.89 -35.07
CA LYS A 117 -10.50 -4.72 -35.67
C LYS A 117 -9.11 -4.47 -35.09
N THR A 118 -8.34 -5.55 -34.92
CA THR A 118 -7.02 -5.55 -34.28
C THR A 118 -6.06 -4.61 -35.01
N GLN A 119 -5.22 -3.90 -34.26
CA GLN A 119 -4.23 -2.96 -34.79
C GLN A 119 -3.02 -2.89 -33.86
N GLY A 120 -1.94 -2.26 -34.30
CA GLY A 120 -0.76 -2.00 -33.46
C GLY A 120 0.03 -3.28 -33.14
N PRO A 121 0.67 -3.35 -31.96
CA PRO A 121 1.55 -4.47 -31.59
C PRO A 121 0.83 -5.82 -31.44
N GLU A 122 -0.43 -5.83 -30.98
CA GLU A 122 -1.24 -7.06 -30.84
C GLU A 122 -1.41 -7.79 -32.19
N LEU A 123 -1.51 -7.02 -33.28
CA LEU A 123 -1.62 -7.58 -34.63
C LEU A 123 -0.29 -8.18 -35.12
N TYR A 124 0.86 -7.64 -34.68
CA TYR A 124 2.16 -8.24 -34.96
C TYR A 124 2.31 -9.59 -34.25
N GLU A 125 1.87 -9.71 -33.00
CA GLU A 125 1.83 -11.00 -32.27
C GLU A 125 0.90 -12.02 -32.95
N THR A 126 -0.25 -11.55 -33.46
CA THR A 126 -1.16 -12.36 -34.27
C THR A 126 -0.47 -12.88 -35.53
N ALA A 127 0.27 -12.02 -36.24
CA ALA A 127 1.04 -12.39 -37.42
C ALA A 127 2.12 -13.44 -37.10
N GLN A 128 2.80 -13.33 -35.96
CA GLN A 128 3.79 -14.31 -35.50
C GLN A 128 3.18 -15.70 -35.33
N ILE A 129 2.00 -15.78 -34.70
CA ILE A 129 1.30 -17.06 -34.52
C ILE A 129 0.87 -17.65 -35.86
N LEU A 130 0.24 -16.85 -36.73
CA LEU A 130 -0.20 -17.32 -38.04
C LEU A 130 0.96 -17.83 -38.89
N LEU A 131 2.10 -17.13 -38.89
CA LEU A 131 3.28 -17.56 -39.62
C LEU A 131 3.91 -18.83 -39.04
N LYS A 132 3.90 -18.98 -37.71
CA LYS A 132 4.43 -20.16 -37.01
C LYS A 132 3.66 -21.44 -37.37
N TYR A 133 2.32 -21.37 -37.40
CA TYR A 133 1.48 -22.56 -37.58
C TYR A 133 0.93 -22.75 -39.01
N CYS A 134 0.82 -21.67 -39.80
CA CYS A 134 0.32 -21.68 -41.18
C CYS A 134 1.28 -20.91 -42.11
N PRO A 135 2.54 -21.34 -42.28
CA PRO A 135 3.56 -20.57 -42.97
C PRO A 135 3.26 -20.36 -44.47
N SER A 136 2.79 -21.39 -45.16
CA SER A 136 2.52 -21.33 -46.61
C SER A 136 1.33 -20.43 -46.90
N GLU A 137 0.27 -20.55 -46.10
CA GLU A 137 -0.94 -19.72 -46.20
C GLU A 137 -0.64 -18.26 -45.86
N SER A 138 0.22 -18.03 -44.86
CA SER A 138 0.66 -16.70 -44.47
C SER A 138 1.47 -16.00 -45.57
N GLU A 139 2.42 -16.72 -46.20
CA GLU A 139 3.17 -16.20 -47.36
C GLU A 139 2.23 -15.90 -48.54
N ALA A 140 1.35 -16.84 -48.90
CA ALA A 140 0.40 -16.66 -49.99
C ALA A 140 -0.58 -15.49 -49.73
N PHE A 141 -0.99 -15.29 -48.48
CA PHE A 141 -1.83 -14.18 -48.08
C PHE A 141 -1.09 -12.84 -48.22
N ALA A 142 0.14 -12.74 -47.70
CA ALA A 142 0.96 -11.54 -47.84
C ALA A 142 1.21 -11.20 -49.32
N ASP A 143 1.57 -12.19 -50.14
CA ASP A 143 1.78 -12.02 -51.58
C ASP A 143 0.55 -11.48 -52.29
N LEU A 144 -0.62 -12.07 -52.06
CA LEU A 144 -1.86 -11.65 -52.70
C LEU A 144 -2.25 -10.22 -52.33
N LEU A 145 -2.13 -9.86 -51.04
CA LEU A 145 -2.59 -8.56 -50.55
C LEU A 145 -1.62 -7.43 -50.88
N LEU A 146 -0.30 -7.69 -50.86
CA LEU A 146 0.73 -6.68 -51.12
C LEU A 146 1.12 -6.57 -52.59
N SER A 147 0.56 -7.40 -53.48
CA SER A 147 0.68 -7.26 -54.93
C SER A 147 -0.66 -6.93 -55.59
N ASP A 148 -1.43 -7.94 -56.00
CA ASP A 148 -2.61 -7.81 -56.86
C ASP A 148 -3.74 -7.00 -56.23
N LYS A 149 -3.92 -7.11 -54.91
CA LYS A 149 -5.02 -6.44 -54.18
C LYS A 149 -4.64 -5.14 -53.50
N LEU A 150 -3.38 -4.70 -53.56
CA LEU A 150 -2.90 -3.57 -52.77
C LEU A 150 -3.72 -2.30 -53.03
N LYS A 151 -3.93 -1.95 -54.31
CA LYS A 151 -4.70 -0.73 -54.69
C LYS A 151 -6.14 -0.77 -54.20
N GLU A 152 -6.80 -1.93 -54.30
CA GLU A 152 -8.17 -2.12 -53.82
C GLU A 152 -8.26 -1.94 -52.30
N LEU A 153 -7.30 -2.49 -51.56
CA LEU A 153 -7.24 -2.39 -50.10
C LEU A 153 -6.97 -0.97 -49.62
N GLU A 154 -6.11 -0.23 -50.32
CA GLU A 154 -5.84 1.18 -50.01
C GLU A 154 -7.08 2.07 -50.16
N GLU A 155 -7.99 1.73 -51.08
CA GLU A 155 -9.27 2.43 -51.26
C GLU A 155 -10.32 2.02 -50.22
N GLN A 156 -10.24 0.77 -49.71
CA GLN A 156 -11.16 0.23 -48.72
C GLN A 156 -10.75 0.59 -47.29
N ARG A 157 -11.24 1.74 -46.78
CA ARG A 157 -10.96 2.21 -45.40
C ARG A 157 -11.17 1.16 -44.28
N ASN A 158 -12.14 0.25 -44.45
CA ASN A 158 -12.47 -0.79 -43.46
C ASN A 158 -11.62 -2.08 -43.58
N ASN A 159 -10.89 -2.26 -44.69
CA ASN A 159 -10.07 -3.46 -44.94
C ASN A 159 -8.58 -3.24 -44.63
N THR A 160 -8.28 -2.15 -43.92
CA THR A 160 -6.91 -1.78 -43.54
C THR A 160 -6.30 -2.75 -42.53
N HIS A 161 -7.11 -3.46 -41.74
CA HIS A 161 -6.62 -4.44 -40.76
C HIS A 161 -5.92 -5.64 -41.42
N GLU A 162 -6.50 -6.17 -42.50
CA GLU A 162 -5.89 -7.24 -43.29
C GLU A 162 -4.63 -6.75 -44.01
N LEU A 163 -4.63 -5.50 -44.48
CA LEU A 163 -3.41 -4.85 -44.99
C LEU A 163 -2.32 -4.78 -43.91
N TYR A 164 -2.61 -4.29 -42.71
CA TYR A 164 -1.62 -4.24 -41.63
C TYR A 164 -1.13 -5.64 -41.24
N LEU A 165 -2.01 -6.64 -41.23
CA LEU A 165 -1.61 -8.04 -41.01
C LEU A 165 -0.63 -8.50 -42.10
N ALA A 166 -0.96 -8.25 -43.37
CA ALA A 166 -0.10 -8.60 -44.50
C ALA A 166 1.27 -7.90 -44.40
N LEU A 167 1.31 -6.63 -43.98
CA LEU A 167 2.56 -5.90 -43.75
C LEU A 167 3.39 -6.53 -42.62
N TYR A 168 2.77 -6.89 -41.49
CA TYR A 168 3.50 -7.57 -40.41
C TYR A 168 3.99 -8.96 -40.81
N LEU A 169 3.19 -9.73 -41.59
CA LEU A 169 3.64 -11.00 -42.15
C LEU A 169 4.83 -10.81 -43.10
N ALA A 170 4.79 -9.80 -43.98
CA ALA A 170 5.92 -9.47 -44.85
C ALA A 170 7.18 -9.12 -44.06
N ILE A 171 7.05 -8.37 -42.95
CA ILE A 171 8.16 -8.04 -42.05
C ILE A 171 8.73 -9.32 -41.42
N LEU A 172 7.89 -10.20 -40.88
CA LEU A 172 8.32 -11.46 -40.26
C LEU A 172 8.98 -12.40 -41.28
N LEU A 173 8.49 -12.44 -42.52
CA LEU A 173 9.10 -13.22 -43.61
C LEU A 173 10.49 -12.65 -43.97
N LEU A 174 10.64 -11.31 -44.04
CA LEU A 174 11.95 -10.67 -44.19
C LEU A 174 12.90 -10.97 -43.01
N GLU A 175 12.38 -11.12 -41.79
CA GLU A 175 13.18 -11.56 -40.63
C GLU A 175 13.66 -13.02 -40.76
N GLN A 176 12.89 -13.88 -41.42
CA GLN A 176 13.26 -15.28 -41.67
C GLN A 176 14.31 -15.44 -42.78
N ASP A 177 14.11 -14.75 -43.91
CA ASP A 177 15.00 -14.81 -45.07
C ASP A 177 14.92 -13.51 -45.89
N ALA A 178 15.80 -12.56 -45.59
CA ALA A 178 15.78 -11.24 -46.21
C ALA A 178 15.95 -11.29 -47.75
N ASP A 179 16.73 -12.24 -48.27
CA ASP A 179 17.01 -12.37 -49.71
C ASP A 179 15.79 -12.94 -50.45
N LYS A 180 15.17 -14.01 -49.92
CA LYS A 180 13.97 -14.62 -50.51
C LYS A 180 12.80 -13.63 -50.56
N TYR A 181 12.66 -12.79 -49.53
CA TYR A 181 11.50 -11.93 -49.34
C TYR A 181 11.73 -10.45 -49.69
N ALA A 182 12.88 -10.11 -50.29
CA ALA A 182 13.25 -8.74 -50.68
C ALA A 182 12.18 -8.01 -51.53
N ARG A 183 11.31 -8.75 -52.22
CA ARG A 183 10.15 -8.24 -52.98
C ARG A 183 9.20 -7.36 -52.17
N TYR A 184 9.13 -7.53 -50.85
CA TYR A 184 8.25 -6.72 -50.00
C TYR A 184 8.83 -5.34 -49.64
N LEU A 185 10.15 -5.14 -49.72
CA LEU A 185 10.80 -3.89 -49.31
C LEU A 185 10.31 -2.66 -50.10
N PRO A 186 10.16 -2.70 -51.43
CA PRO A 186 9.61 -1.57 -52.18
C PRO A 186 8.20 -1.20 -51.75
N VAL A 187 7.35 -2.19 -51.43
CA VAL A 187 5.97 -1.97 -50.98
C VAL A 187 5.95 -1.34 -49.59
N LEU A 188 6.70 -1.91 -48.64
CA LEU A 188 6.84 -1.36 -47.28
C LEU A 188 7.33 0.09 -47.32
N THR A 189 8.34 0.36 -48.15
CA THR A 189 8.89 1.71 -48.31
C THR A 189 7.85 2.66 -48.89
N ALA A 190 7.18 2.29 -49.99
CA ALA A 190 6.17 3.14 -50.61
C ALA A 190 5.01 3.48 -49.65
N LEU A 191 4.53 2.51 -48.87
CA LEU A 191 3.44 2.72 -47.92
C LEU A 191 3.90 3.55 -46.71
N ALA A 192 5.12 3.34 -46.21
CA ALA A 192 5.67 4.12 -45.10
C ALA A 192 5.79 5.63 -45.41
N TYR A 193 6.02 6.00 -46.68
CA TYR A 193 6.01 7.40 -47.10
C TYR A 193 4.60 7.94 -47.42
N ARG A 194 3.64 7.06 -47.72
CA ARG A 194 2.26 7.45 -48.02
C ARG A 194 1.42 7.66 -46.76
N TYR A 195 1.69 6.90 -45.72
CA TYR A 195 0.91 6.89 -44.48
C TYR A 195 1.73 7.35 -43.27
N SER A 196 1.03 7.76 -42.21
CA SER A 196 1.61 8.23 -40.94
C SER A 196 0.73 7.84 -39.75
N GLY A 197 1.17 8.18 -38.54
CA GLY A 197 0.45 7.94 -37.29
C GLY A 197 0.86 6.64 -36.57
N PRO A 198 0.17 6.31 -35.46
CA PRO A 198 0.59 5.22 -34.55
C PRO A 198 0.78 3.86 -35.23
N SER A 199 -0.19 3.44 -36.06
CA SER A 199 -0.15 2.13 -36.71
C SER A 199 1.06 1.98 -37.64
N PHE A 200 1.37 3.00 -38.44
CA PHE A 200 2.55 2.98 -39.30
C PHE A 200 3.86 3.21 -38.54
N THR A 201 3.81 3.87 -37.38
CA THR A 201 4.97 3.96 -36.49
C THR A 201 5.36 2.57 -35.98
N PHE A 202 4.40 1.72 -35.63
CA PHE A 202 4.67 0.34 -35.27
C PHE A 202 5.25 -0.47 -36.44
N ILE A 203 4.64 -0.37 -37.63
CA ILE A 203 5.15 -1.02 -38.85
C ILE A 203 6.64 -0.67 -39.06
N LEU A 204 6.96 0.63 -39.01
CA LEU A 204 8.33 1.12 -39.14
C LEU A 204 9.24 0.67 -38.01
N TYR A 205 8.77 0.64 -36.77
CA TYR A 205 9.52 0.11 -35.64
C TYR A 205 9.95 -1.36 -35.84
N PHE A 206 9.12 -2.19 -36.47
CA PHE A 206 9.49 -3.57 -36.76
C PHE A 206 10.36 -3.74 -38.02
N CYS A 207 10.31 -2.79 -38.97
CA CYS A 207 10.99 -2.94 -40.27
C CYS A 207 12.16 -1.99 -40.57
N TYR A 208 12.46 -1.02 -39.70
CA TYR A 208 13.48 0.01 -39.96
C TYR A 208 14.87 -0.55 -40.30
N LYS A 209 15.20 -1.74 -39.78
CA LYS A 209 16.51 -2.39 -39.94
C LYS A 209 16.77 -2.91 -41.35
N PHE A 210 15.72 -3.05 -42.17
CA PHE A 210 15.85 -3.68 -43.49
C PHE A 210 16.26 -2.71 -44.61
N ALA A 211 16.05 -1.40 -44.45
CA ALA A 211 16.43 -0.41 -45.45
C ALA A 211 16.72 0.96 -44.80
N PRO A 212 17.77 1.69 -45.23
CA PRO A 212 18.08 3.02 -44.72
C PRO A 212 16.91 4.01 -44.81
N GLU A 213 16.11 3.96 -45.87
CA GLU A 213 14.95 4.81 -46.12
C GLU A 213 13.85 4.59 -45.07
N LEU A 214 13.65 3.35 -44.63
CA LEU A 214 12.69 3.02 -43.57
C LEU A 214 13.16 3.57 -42.23
N LYS A 215 14.46 3.46 -41.92
CA LYS A 215 15.04 4.10 -40.73
C LYS A 215 14.89 5.61 -40.77
N GLU A 216 15.20 6.25 -41.89
CA GLU A 216 15.02 7.70 -42.05
C GLU A 216 13.56 8.10 -41.83
N ARG A 217 12.62 7.36 -42.43
CA ARG A 217 11.20 7.63 -42.25
C ARG A 217 10.73 7.46 -40.80
N LEU A 218 11.22 6.45 -40.10
CA LEU A 218 10.93 6.29 -38.67
C LEU A 218 11.46 7.48 -37.86
N LEU A 219 12.70 7.92 -38.10
CA LEU A 219 13.28 9.09 -37.45
C LEU A 219 12.45 10.37 -37.69
N GLN A 220 11.86 10.52 -38.87
CA GLN A 220 10.95 11.63 -39.16
C GLN A 220 9.66 11.55 -38.33
N LEU A 221 9.01 10.37 -38.27
CA LEU A 221 7.78 10.19 -37.49
C LEU A 221 7.98 10.34 -35.99
N LEU A 222 9.14 9.95 -35.47
CA LEU A 222 9.45 10.07 -34.03
C LEU A 222 9.58 11.52 -33.55
N LYS A 223 9.63 12.50 -34.46
CA LYS A 223 9.50 13.92 -34.11
C LYS A 223 8.07 14.32 -33.74
N GLU A 224 7.08 13.53 -34.12
CA GLU A 224 5.67 13.78 -33.84
C GLU A 224 5.25 13.13 -32.50
N THR A 225 4.63 13.92 -31.61
CA THR A 225 4.25 13.45 -30.27
C THR A 225 3.35 12.23 -30.28
N ILE A 226 2.36 12.18 -31.19
CA ILE A 226 1.41 11.06 -31.27
C ILE A 226 2.11 9.75 -31.63
N SER A 227 3.05 9.81 -32.56
CA SER A 227 3.83 8.66 -33.04
C SER A 227 4.82 8.18 -31.97
N ALA A 228 5.58 9.09 -31.37
CA ALA A 228 6.51 8.74 -30.28
C ALA A 228 5.78 8.17 -29.05
N ARG A 229 4.61 8.73 -28.69
CA ARG A 229 3.77 8.25 -27.59
C ARG A 229 3.30 6.81 -27.80
N ALA A 230 3.00 6.42 -29.04
CA ALA A 230 2.61 5.05 -29.35
C ALA A 230 3.72 4.04 -29.02
N LEU A 231 4.97 4.35 -29.38
CA LEU A 231 6.13 3.52 -29.02
C LEU A 231 6.44 3.57 -27.53
N PHE A 232 6.25 4.72 -26.87
CA PHE A 232 6.48 4.85 -25.43
C PHE A 232 5.65 3.83 -24.62
N PHE A 233 4.36 3.67 -24.95
CA PHE A 233 3.51 2.67 -24.31
C PHE A 233 3.88 1.22 -24.66
N HIS A 234 4.40 0.98 -25.87
CA HIS A 234 4.82 -0.36 -26.28
C HIS A 234 6.14 -0.78 -25.63
N LEU A 235 7.12 0.11 -25.58
CA LEU A 235 8.48 -0.19 -25.15
C LEU A 235 8.69 -0.01 -23.65
N ASN A 236 7.85 0.75 -22.95
CA ASN A 236 8.13 1.31 -21.62
C ASN A 236 9.27 2.34 -21.62
N PRO A 237 9.39 3.19 -20.58
CA PRO A 237 10.39 4.25 -20.52
C PRO A 237 11.83 3.77 -20.76
N HIS A 238 12.25 2.69 -20.08
CA HIS A 238 13.63 2.21 -20.15
C HIS A 238 14.01 1.68 -21.52
N LYS A 239 13.16 0.86 -22.15
CA LYS A 239 13.49 0.32 -23.49
C LYS A 239 13.34 1.41 -24.56
N MET A 240 12.43 2.38 -24.40
CA MET A 240 12.29 3.48 -25.34
C MET A 240 13.58 4.31 -25.42
N LEU A 241 14.20 4.66 -24.30
CA LEU A 241 15.46 5.41 -24.30
C LEU A 241 16.58 4.67 -25.05
N ALA A 242 16.80 3.40 -24.69
CA ALA A 242 17.82 2.56 -25.33
C ALA A 242 17.56 2.40 -26.83
N PHE A 243 16.29 2.24 -27.22
CA PHE A 243 15.89 2.15 -28.61
C PHE A 243 16.21 3.44 -29.37
N LEU A 244 15.78 4.61 -28.87
CA LEU A 244 16.02 5.89 -29.53
C LEU A 244 17.51 6.16 -29.70
N GLN A 245 18.32 5.88 -28.68
CA GLN A 245 19.77 5.99 -28.75
C GLN A 245 20.36 5.07 -29.83
N SER A 246 19.91 3.82 -29.91
CA SER A 246 20.40 2.83 -30.89
C SER A 246 20.17 3.25 -32.35
N ILE A 247 19.11 4.01 -32.62
CA ILE A 247 18.78 4.48 -33.97
C ILE A 247 19.23 5.92 -34.26
N GLY A 248 19.76 6.64 -33.26
CA GLY A 248 20.15 8.05 -33.37
C GLY A 248 18.96 9.00 -33.46
N ALA A 249 17.86 8.70 -32.75
CA ALA A 249 16.67 9.54 -32.72
C ALA A 249 16.79 10.70 -31.71
N PRO A 250 16.09 11.82 -31.95
CA PRO A 250 16.02 12.93 -30.98
C PRO A 250 15.44 12.47 -29.64
N LEU A 251 16.10 12.85 -28.56
CA LEU A 251 15.69 12.45 -27.20
C LEU A 251 14.72 13.44 -26.55
N GLY A 252 14.54 14.65 -27.10
CA GLY A 252 13.65 15.67 -26.52
C GLY A 252 12.22 15.17 -26.35
N ILE A 253 11.71 14.42 -27.34
CA ILE A 253 10.37 13.83 -27.27
C ILE A 253 10.25 12.75 -26.19
N TYR A 254 11.31 12.01 -25.92
CA TYR A 254 11.33 10.99 -24.87
C TYR A 254 11.17 11.65 -23.49
N TYR A 255 12.01 12.64 -23.19
CA TYR A 255 11.95 13.35 -21.92
C TYR A 255 10.65 14.15 -21.77
N TYR A 256 10.11 14.72 -22.86
CA TYR A 256 8.77 15.29 -22.85
C TYR A 256 7.72 14.26 -22.38
N LEU A 257 7.71 13.06 -22.96
CA LEU A 257 6.76 11.99 -22.59
C LEU A 257 6.97 11.46 -21.17
N ILE A 258 8.22 11.41 -20.67
CA ILE A 258 8.51 11.07 -19.26
C ILE A 258 7.74 11.99 -18.31
N LEU A 259 7.65 13.28 -18.62
CA LEU A 259 6.92 14.23 -17.79
C LEU A 259 5.41 14.12 -18.01
N THR A 260 4.95 14.07 -19.26
CA THR A 260 3.53 14.25 -19.61
C THR A 260 2.68 12.99 -19.57
N GLU A 261 3.28 11.80 -19.65
CA GLU A 261 2.56 10.53 -19.59
C GLU A 261 2.66 9.88 -18.20
N ASP A 262 1.77 8.93 -17.93
CA ASP A 262 1.79 8.13 -16.71
C ASP A 262 2.90 7.07 -16.79
N ASN A 263 3.81 7.11 -15.82
CA ASN A 263 4.96 6.22 -15.71
C ASN A 263 5.57 6.29 -14.30
N ASP A 264 6.36 5.28 -13.96
CA ASP A 264 7.00 5.09 -12.65
C ASP A 264 8.41 5.69 -12.54
N ALA A 265 8.85 6.46 -13.55
CA ALA A 265 10.19 7.01 -13.56
C ALA A 265 10.41 8.05 -12.45
N ASP A 266 11.61 8.07 -11.87
CA ASP A 266 12.01 9.13 -10.95
C ASP A 266 12.35 10.42 -11.71
N LYS A 267 11.28 11.15 -12.06
CA LYS A 267 11.35 12.40 -12.83
C LYS A 267 12.35 13.39 -12.24
N ALA A 268 12.37 13.59 -10.92
CA ALA A 268 13.25 14.60 -10.32
C ALA A 268 14.73 14.23 -10.51
N SER A 269 15.12 12.99 -10.16
CA SER A 269 16.49 12.52 -10.34
C SER A 269 16.93 12.54 -11.81
N MET A 270 16.04 12.10 -12.72
CA MET A 270 16.33 12.08 -14.15
C MET A 270 16.61 13.48 -14.71
N PHE A 271 15.80 14.48 -14.36
CA PHE A 271 15.97 15.83 -14.90
C PHE A 271 17.11 16.60 -14.24
N HIS A 272 17.44 16.30 -12.98
CA HIS A 272 18.69 16.76 -12.36
C HIS A 272 19.94 16.18 -13.04
N THR A 273 19.88 14.91 -13.42
CA THR A 273 20.96 14.26 -14.18
C THR A 273 21.06 14.86 -15.57
N LEU A 274 19.92 15.05 -16.26
CA LEU A 274 19.88 15.65 -17.58
C LEU A 274 20.42 17.08 -17.58
N TYR A 275 20.11 17.89 -16.56
CA TYR A 275 20.69 19.22 -16.40
C TYR A 275 22.23 19.20 -16.40
N LYS A 276 22.83 18.22 -15.71
CA LYS A 276 24.29 18.08 -15.57
C LYS A 276 24.96 17.51 -16.82
N GLU A 277 24.30 16.57 -17.49
CA GLU A 277 24.90 15.82 -18.61
C GLU A 277 24.62 16.48 -19.97
N ASP A 278 23.43 17.03 -20.18
CA ASP A 278 23.00 17.61 -21.45
C ASP A 278 21.95 18.72 -21.22
N LYS A 279 22.45 19.88 -20.77
CA LYS A 279 21.61 21.06 -20.49
C LYS A 279 20.83 21.54 -21.72
N GLU A 280 21.40 21.46 -22.92
CA GLU A 280 20.68 21.88 -24.14
C GLU A 280 19.48 21.00 -24.42
N LEU A 281 19.59 19.69 -24.21
CA LEU A 281 18.46 18.77 -24.28
C LEU A 281 17.41 19.07 -23.21
N LEU A 282 17.80 19.41 -21.98
CA LEU A 282 16.85 19.90 -20.97
C LEU A 282 16.12 21.17 -21.44
N MET A 283 16.84 22.12 -22.02
CA MET A 283 16.26 23.36 -22.55
C MET A 283 15.35 23.12 -23.76
N GLU A 284 15.66 22.14 -24.62
CA GLU A 284 14.76 21.67 -25.67
C GLU A 284 13.42 21.21 -25.07
N VAL A 285 13.46 20.34 -24.07
CA VAL A 285 12.26 19.82 -23.39
C VAL A 285 11.49 20.93 -22.69
N TYR A 286 12.17 21.85 -22.01
CA TYR A 286 11.56 23.04 -21.42
C TYR A 286 10.76 23.83 -22.46
N ARG A 287 11.36 24.14 -23.62
CA ARG A 287 10.71 24.90 -24.70
C ARG A 287 9.52 24.13 -25.30
N MET A 288 9.61 22.80 -25.41
CA MET A 288 8.49 21.96 -25.86
C MET A 288 7.29 22.04 -24.89
N LEU A 289 7.55 21.95 -23.59
CA LEU A 289 6.53 22.04 -22.55
C LEU A 289 5.92 23.44 -22.47
N ALA A 290 6.74 24.49 -22.49
CA ALA A 290 6.29 25.88 -22.40
C ALA A 290 5.33 26.26 -23.56
N LYS A 291 5.49 25.66 -24.74
CA LYS A 291 4.63 25.88 -25.91
C LYS A 291 3.36 25.02 -25.94
N THR A 292 3.20 24.11 -24.98
CA THR A 292 2.09 23.15 -24.96
C THR A 292 0.79 23.79 -24.46
N THR A 293 -0.34 23.46 -25.10
CA THR A 293 -1.66 24.05 -24.74
C THR A 293 -2.26 23.46 -23.45
N PRO A 294 -2.31 22.12 -23.26
CA PRO A 294 -2.75 21.53 -21.99
C PRO A 294 -1.94 22.03 -20.79
N ILE A 295 -2.64 22.63 -19.83
CA ILE A 295 -1.99 23.32 -18.71
C ILE A 295 -1.20 22.37 -17.81
N GLN A 296 -1.68 21.14 -17.63
CA GLN A 296 -1.00 20.13 -16.82
C GLN A 296 0.34 19.75 -17.44
N GLN A 297 0.42 19.66 -18.76
CA GLN A 297 1.67 19.39 -19.47
C GLN A 297 2.59 20.61 -19.42
N ALA A 298 2.05 21.81 -19.68
CA ALA A 298 2.82 23.05 -19.63
C ALA A 298 3.41 23.31 -18.23
N ALA A 299 2.70 22.97 -17.16
CA ALA A 299 3.18 23.16 -15.78
C ALA A 299 4.52 22.46 -15.50
N TYR A 300 4.84 21.35 -16.18
CA TYR A 300 6.15 20.70 -16.04
C TYR A 300 7.32 21.56 -16.54
N SER A 301 7.08 22.55 -17.40
CA SER A 301 8.13 23.54 -17.74
C SER A 301 8.57 24.33 -16.49
N LEU A 302 7.66 24.60 -15.54
CA LEU A 302 7.99 25.28 -14.29
C LEU A 302 8.81 24.39 -13.34
N TYR A 303 8.63 23.07 -13.41
CA TYR A 303 9.49 22.11 -12.69
C TYR A 303 10.92 22.15 -13.25
N LEU A 304 11.08 22.14 -14.58
CA LEU A 304 12.40 22.26 -15.19
C LEU A 304 13.05 23.62 -14.93
N LEU A 305 12.26 24.68 -14.99
CA LEU A 305 12.70 26.04 -14.63
C LEU A 305 13.23 26.09 -13.19
N SER A 306 12.59 25.39 -12.25
CA SER A 306 13.06 25.37 -10.86
C SER A 306 14.45 24.75 -10.69
N ILE A 307 14.82 23.78 -11.54
CA ILE A 307 16.16 23.19 -11.56
C ILE A 307 17.20 24.23 -12.04
N LEU A 308 16.86 25.03 -13.06
CA LEU A 308 17.72 26.12 -13.53
C LEU A 308 17.93 27.16 -12.43
N LEU A 309 16.83 27.57 -11.79
CA LEU A 309 16.84 28.59 -10.73
C LEU A 309 17.64 28.16 -9.50
N GLU A 310 17.59 26.88 -9.13
CA GLU A 310 18.42 26.31 -8.05
C GLU A 310 19.93 26.53 -8.30
N HIS A 311 20.33 26.63 -9.56
CA HIS A 311 21.72 26.87 -9.98
C HIS A 311 22.00 28.34 -10.34
N GLY A 312 21.09 29.26 -10.03
CA GLY A 312 21.23 30.69 -10.31
C GLY A 312 21.03 31.07 -11.78
N GLU A 313 20.37 30.22 -12.56
CA GLU A 313 20.08 30.42 -13.99
C GLU A 313 18.57 30.56 -14.22
N GLY A 314 18.13 30.84 -15.46
CA GLY A 314 16.70 30.83 -15.79
C GLY A 314 15.93 32.12 -15.50
N THR A 315 16.61 33.25 -15.28
CA THR A 315 15.95 34.54 -14.96
C THR A 315 15.05 35.04 -16.09
N GLU A 316 15.47 34.87 -17.35
CA GLU A 316 14.66 35.25 -18.52
C GLU A 316 13.43 34.34 -18.63
N GLU A 317 13.63 33.03 -18.53
CA GLU A 317 12.57 32.02 -18.54
C GLU A 317 11.57 32.24 -17.41
N LEU A 318 12.03 32.65 -16.22
CA LEU A 318 11.16 33.01 -15.10
C LEU A 318 10.26 34.20 -15.46
N ALA A 319 10.81 35.25 -16.06
CA ALA A 319 10.03 36.41 -16.50
C ALA A 319 8.99 36.01 -17.58
N GLU A 320 9.39 35.21 -18.57
CA GLU A 320 8.51 34.70 -19.62
C GLU A 320 7.40 33.79 -19.10
N SER A 321 7.66 33.06 -18.01
CA SER A 321 6.70 32.11 -17.43
C SER A 321 5.52 32.74 -16.68
N THR A 322 5.50 34.07 -16.50
CA THR A 322 4.49 34.79 -15.71
C THR A 322 3.05 34.46 -16.13
N GLU A 323 2.77 34.40 -17.43
CA GLU A 323 1.44 34.06 -17.94
C GLU A 323 1.05 32.61 -17.59
N LEU A 324 1.99 31.67 -17.73
CA LEU A 324 1.76 30.26 -17.40
C LEU A 324 1.51 30.07 -15.90
N GLN A 325 2.27 30.75 -15.05
CA GLN A 325 2.05 30.76 -13.61
C GLN A 325 0.61 31.23 -13.28
N ALA A 326 0.18 32.36 -13.84
CA ALA A 326 -1.18 32.88 -13.64
C ALA A 326 -2.26 31.93 -14.17
N ARG A 327 -2.04 31.28 -15.33
CA ARG A 327 -2.95 30.24 -15.83
C ARG A 327 -3.06 29.07 -14.86
N CYS A 328 -1.95 28.63 -14.24
CA CYS A 328 -1.98 27.54 -13.26
C CYS A 328 -2.84 27.93 -12.04
N MET A 329 -2.69 29.16 -11.57
CA MET A 329 -3.47 29.73 -10.46
C MET A 329 -4.97 29.81 -10.80
N LEU A 330 -5.32 30.32 -11.99
CA LEU A 330 -6.70 30.39 -12.47
C LEU A 330 -7.32 28.99 -12.63
N ASN A 331 -6.55 28.00 -13.10
CA ASN A 331 -7.03 26.62 -13.22
C ASN A 331 -7.36 26.01 -11.85
N LEU A 332 -6.52 26.26 -10.83
CA LEU A 332 -6.79 25.83 -9.45
C LEU A 332 -8.09 26.45 -8.91
N LEU A 333 -8.36 27.72 -9.22
CA LEU A 333 -9.60 28.41 -8.83
C LEU A 333 -10.84 28.03 -9.67
N GLY A 334 -10.67 27.25 -10.75
CA GLY A 334 -11.75 26.95 -11.70
C GLY A 334 -12.20 28.17 -12.51
N GLU A 335 -11.33 29.17 -12.69
CA GLU A 335 -11.61 30.43 -13.36
C GLU A 335 -11.16 30.43 -14.84
N ASN A 336 -11.60 31.44 -15.60
CA ASN A 336 -11.25 31.57 -17.02
C ASN A 336 -9.76 31.86 -17.21
N LEU A 337 -9.05 30.95 -17.89
CA LEU A 337 -7.61 31.00 -18.13
C LEU A 337 -7.14 32.21 -18.96
N GLY A 338 -8.03 32.88 -19.71
CA GLY A 338 -7.68 34.07 -20.49
C GLY A 338 -7.60 35.37 -19.67
N ASN A 339 -7.97 35.35 -18.39
CA ASN A 339 -8.05 36.53 -17.52
C ASN A 339 -6.75 36.80 -16.74
N THR A 340 -5.59 36.38 -17.25
CA THR A 340 -4.30 36.41 -16.53
C THR A 340 -3.91 37.81 -16.07
N GLY A 341 -4.01 38.83 -16.93
CA GLY A 341 -3.63 40.20 -16.60
C GLY A 341 -4.41 40.77 -15.40
N ASN A 342 -5.75 40.69 -15.43
CA ASN A 342 -6.58 41.16 -14.32
C ASN A 342 -6.34 40.35 -13.04
N PHE A 343 -6.10 39.04 -13.18
CA PHE A 343 -5.80 38.17 -12.05
C PHE A 343 -4.47 38.54 -11.39
N ILE A 344 -3.42 38.76 -12.17
CA ILE A 344 -2.10 39.19 -11.68
C ILE A 344 -2.24 40.51 -10.95
N SER A 345 -2.91 41.52 -11.56
CA SER A 345 -3.13 42.82 -10.92
C SER A 345 -3.84 42.68 -9.57
N ALA A 346 -4.87 41.83 -9.48
CA ALA A 346 -5.58 41.58 -8.23
C ALA A 346 -4.70 40.86 -7.18
N LEU A 347 -3.85 39.93 -7.60
CA LEU A 347 -2.96 39.19 -6.71
C LEU A 347 -1.81 40.05 -6.15
N THR A 348 -1.37 41.05 -6.91
CA THR A 348 -0.33 42.02 -6.50
C THR A 348 -0.88 43.23 -5.75
N ASP A 349 -2.19 43.41 -5.72
CA ASP A 349 -2.84 44.52 -5.00
C ASP A 349 -3.02 44.17 -3.50
N ASP A 350 -2.14 44.73 -2.67
CA ASP A 350 -2.15 44.57 -1.21
C ASP A 350 -3.43 45.12 -0.55
N SER A 351 -4.24 45.92 -1.25
CA SER A 351 -5.54 46.39 -0.77
C SER A 351 -6.68 45.39 -0.93
N THR A 352 -6.46 44.28 -1.65
CA THR A 352 -7.47 43.25 -1.89
C THR A 352 -7.90 42.58 -0.56
N PRO A 353 -9.17 42.68 -0.13
CA PRO A 353 -9.61 42.10 1.13
C PRO A 353 -9.54 40.57 1.14
N GLN A 354 -9.22 39.98 2.29
CA GLN A 354 -9.17 38.52 2.47
C GLN A 354 -10.45 37.81 2.02
N VAL A 355 -11.61 38.41 2.30
CA VAL A 355 -12.94 37.87 1.92
C VAL A 355 -13.08 37.67 0.41
N ALA A 356 -12.41 38.48 -0.41
CA ALA A 356 -12.40 38.32 -1.85
C ALA A 356 -11.71 37.00 -2.24
N TRP A 357 -10.57 36.68 -1.62
CA TRP A 357 -9.84 35.43 -1.82
C TRP A 357 -10.59 34.22 -1.27
N GLU A 358 -11.15 34.32 -0.07
CA GLU A 358 -12.00 33.28 0.51
C GLU A 358 -13.15 32.90 -0.43
N ASN A 359 -13.78 33.90 -1.06
CA ASN A 359 -14.86 33.67 -2.02
C ASN A 359 -14.40 32.96 -3.29
N ARG A 360 -13.19 33.25 -3.80
CA ARG A 360 -12.61 32.52 -4.94
C ARG A 360 -12.26 31.08 -4.57
N LEU A 361 -11.67 30.87 -3.40
CA LEU A 361 -11.25 29.55 -2.91
C LEU A 361 -12.41 28.59 -2.66
N LYS A 362 -13.64 29.08 -2.40
CA LYS A 362 -14.83 28.22 -2.26
C LYS A 362 -15.09 27.34 -3.49
N ASN A 363 -14.64 27.77 -4.67
CA ASN A 363 -14.82 27.07 -5.93
C ASN A 363 -13.61 26.20 -6.31
N CYS A 364 -12.53 26.24 -5.52
CA CYS A 364 -11.35 25.41 -5.75
C CYS A 364 -11.73 23.92 -5.63
N GLY A 365 -11.20 23.11 -6.54
CA GLY A 365 -11.34 21.66 -6.47
C GLY A 365 -10.71 21.08 -5.19
N ASN A 366 -11.02 19.81 -4.90
CA ASN A 366 -10.43 19.14 -3.74
C ASN A 366 -8.90 19.10 -3.87
N PHE A 367 -8.20 19.60 -2.85
CA PHE A 367 -6.73 19.58 -2.75
C PHE A 367 -6.19 18.16 -2.51
N GLY A 368 -7.04 17.25 -2.01
CA GLY A 368 -6.76 15.83 -1.87
C GLY A 368 -6.94 15.03 -3.16
N TRP A 369 -6.35 13.81 -3.17
CA TRP A 369 -6.29 12.84 -4.28
C TRP A 369 -7.35 13.04 -5.39
N GLY A 370 -6.90 13.55 -6.53
CA GLY A 370 -7.69 13.67 -7.75
C GLY A 370 -7.09 12.83 -8.89
N TYR A 371 -7.83 11.83 -9.36
CA TYR A 371 -7.67 11.30 -10.72
C TYR A 371 -8.45 12.21 -11.68
N GLY A 372 -7.84 12.65 -12.79
CA GLY A 372 -8.54 13.32 -13.90
C GLY A 372 -8.11 14.77 -14.19
N LYS A 373 -9.08 15.58 -14.68
CA LYS A 373 -8.85 16.86 -15.40
C LYS A 373 -8.27 18.02 -14.58
N ASN A 374 -8.30 17.95 -13.25
CA ASN A 374 -7.57 18.86 -12.39
C ASN A 374 -6.52 18.01 -11.68
N ALA A 375 -5.25 18.37 -11.82
CA ALA A 375 -4.17 17.81 -11.01
C ALA A 375 -3.69 18.88 -10.01
N PRO A 376 -4.47 19.21 -8.95
CA PRO A 376 -4.12 20.28 -8.02
C PRO A 376 -2.71 20.11 -7.45
N ALA A 377 -2.33 18.89 -7.08
CA ALA A 377 -1.00 18.59 -6.58
C ALA A 377 0.12 18.96 -7.57
N LEU A 378 -0.07 18.69 -8.86
CA LEU A 378 0.90 19.05 -9.90
C LEU A 378 1.07 20.57 -10.01
N LEU A 379 -0.04 21.30 -10.09
CA LEU A 379 -0.04 22.76 -10.27
C LEU A 379 0.45 23.48 -9.01
N ILE A 380 0.01 23.05 -7.83
CA ILE A 380 0.51 23.55 -6.55
C ILE A 380 2.00 23.26 -6.43
N GLY A 381 2.44 22.06 -6.78
CA GLY A 381 3.84 21.68 -6.77
C GLY A 381 4.70 22.58 -7.68
N ALA A 382 4.22 22.90 -8.89
CA ALA A 382 4.89 23.84 -9.78
C ALA A 382 5.10 25.23 -9.12
N LEU A 383 4.07 25.75 -8.46
CA LEU A 383 4.14 27.04 -7.77
C LEU A 383 4.99 26.97 -6.49
N ALA A 384 4.97 25.86 -5.76
CA ALA A 384 5.78 25.63 -4.58
C ALA A 384 7.29 25.61 -4.88
N LEU A 385 7.67 25.12 -6.07
CA LEU A 385 9.05 25.12 -6.53
C LEU A 385 9.56 26.53 -6.85
N LEU A 386 8.69 27.41 -7.33
CA LEU A 386 9.02 28.80 -7.63
C LEU A 386 8.83 29.74 -6.43
N TYR A 387 8.51 29.23 -5.24
CA TYR A 387 8.12 30.06 -4.09
C TYR A 387 9.16 31.12 -3.68
N CYS A 388 10.45 30.80 -3.77
CA CYS A 388 11.53 31.72 -3.40
C CYS A 388 11.80 32.76 -4.48
N GLU A 389 11.66 32.39 -5.75
CA GLU A 389 12.11 33.18 -6.90
C GLU A 389 10.97 33.99 -7.57
N SER A 390 9.72 33.53 -7.46
CA SER A 390 8.55 34.19 -8.04
C SER A 390 7.68 34.81 -6.96
N GLU A 391 7.60 36.15 -6.96
CA GLU A 391 6.66 36.88 -6.11
C GLU A 391 5.21 36.44 -6.34
N LEU A 392 4.83 36.19 -7.60
CA LEU A 392 3.49 35.76 -7.97
C LEU A 392 3.16 34.38 -7.35
N ALA A 393 4.07 33.42 -7.49
CA ALA A 393 3.90 32.08 -6.92
C ALA A 393 3.81 32.13 -5.40
N ARG A 394 4.70 32.91 -4.75
CA ARG A 394 4.70 33.12 -3.30
C ARG A 394 3.37 33.70 -2.80
N ARG A 395 2.90 34.79 -3.41
CA ARG A 395 1.63 35.44 -3.05
C ARG A 395 0.46 34.48 -3.21
N PHE A 396 0.41 33.70 -4.28
CA PHE A 396 -0.68 32.77 -4.51
C PHE A 396 -0.66 31.57 -3.55
N ILE A 397 0.51 31.02 -3.23
CA ILE A 397 0.62 29.97 -2.20
C ILE A 397 0.09 30.49 -0.86
N ASN A 398 0.40 31.73 -0.48
CA ASN A 398 -0.15 32.36 0.73
C ASN A 398 -1.67 32.54 0.66
N VAL A 399 -2.24 32.79 -0.53
CA VAL A 399 -3.70 32.77 -0.74
C VAL A 399 -4.27 31.37 -0.55
N LEU A 400 -3.65 30.32 -1.11
CA LEU A 400 -4.13 28.94 -0.97
C LEU A 400 -4.07 28.41 0.48
N LEU A 401 -3.26 29.03 1.35
CA LEU A 401 -3.21 28.74 2.79
C LEU A 401 -4.40 29.30 3.58
N ILE A 402 -5.22 30.18 2.99
CA ILE A 402 -6.43 30.69 3.65
C ILE A 402 -7.40 29.53 3.85
N GLN A 403 -7.71 29.22 5.11
CA GLN A 403 -8.65 28.15 5.47
C GLN A 403 -10.08 28.50 5.02
N VAL A 404 -10.68 27.66 4.18
CA VAL A 404 -12.10 27.78 3.80
C VAL A 404 -12.84 26.48 4.10
N ARG A 405 -13.96 26.56 4.84
CA ARG A 405 -14.73 25.37 5.23
C ARG A 405 -15.84 25.07 4.20
N THR A 406 -15.47 24.38 3.12
CA THR A 406 -16.41 23.73 2.18
C THR A 406 -16.18 22.22 2.15
N SER A 407 -17.09 21.44 1.58
CA SER A 407 -16.88 20.00 1.37
C SER A 407 -15.64 19.68 0.52
N ALA A 408 -15.24 20.60 -0.38
CA ALA A 408 -14.07 20.44 -1.25
C ALA A 408 -12.76 20.97 -0.64
N ALA A 409 -12.82 21.95 0.27
CA ALA A 409 -11.63 22.65 0.76
C ALA A 409 -11.39 22.54 2.27
N ILE A 410 -12.12 21.67 2.99
CA ILE A 410 -12.10 21.63 4.47
C ILE A 410 -10.70 21.52 5.11
N ASN A 411 -9.75 20.88 4.43
CA ASN A 411 -8.37 20.69 4.89
C ASN A 411 -7.34 21.29 3.91
N ASN A 412 -7.69 22.35 3.18
CA ASN A 412 -6.81 22.92 2.17
C ASN A 412 -5.41 23.32 2.70
N PRO A 413 -5.24 23.93 3.90
CA PRO A 413 -3.91 24.32 4.35
C PRO A 413 -3.04 23.09 4.68
N VAL A 414 -3.66 22.03 5.20
CA VAL A 414 -3.00 20.76 5.52
C VAL A 414 -2.49 20.08 4.25
N TYR A 415 -3.35 19.91 3.24
CA TYR A 415 -2.95 19.29 1.98
C TYR A 415 -1.92 20.13 1.23
N LEU A 416 -2.09 21.45 1.21
CA LEU A 416 -1.14 22.37 0.61
C LEU A 416 0.24 22.27 1.27
N THR A 417 0.28 22.20 2.60
CA THR A 417 1.53 22.02 3.36
C THR A 417 2.23 20.73 2.91
N TYR A 418 1.53 19.60 2.82
CA TYR A 418 2.14 18.36 2.34
C TYR A 418 2.69 18.48 0.94
N ILE A 419 1.91 19.00 -0.01
CA ILE A 419 2.35 19.14 -1.40
C ILE A 419 3.57 20.06 -1.47
N PHE A 420 3.57 21.16 -0.72
CA PHE A 420 4.67 22.12 -0.67
C PHE A 420 5.97 21.46 -0.17
N LEU A 421 5.90 20.75 0.96
CA LEU A 421 7.06 20.07 1.56
C LEU A 421 7.56 18.92 0.69
N GLU A 422 6.67 18.02 0.27
CA GLU A 422 7.00 16.83 -0.52
C GLU A 422 7.60 17.21 -1.88
N THR A 423 7.02 18.21 -2.57
CA THR A 423 7.49 18.61 -3.90
C THR A 423 8.86 19.26 -3.82
N ARG A 424 9.07 20.18 -2.87
CA ARG A 424 10.37 20.85 -2.69
C ARG A 424 11.46 19.87 -2.23
N LYS A 425 11.14 18.95 -1.32
CA LYS A 425 12.05 17.85 -0.95
C LYS A 425 12.45 17.02 -2.17
N LYS A 426 11.46 16.65 -2.99
CA LYS A 426 11.69 15.78 -4.16
C LYS A 426 12.50 16.46 -5.26
N TRP A 427 12.19 17.71 -5.60
CA TRP A 427 12.74 18.38 -6.78
C TRP A 427 13.88 19.36 -6.50
N LEU A 428 13.97 19.93 -5.30
CA LEU A 428 15.03 20.88 -4.91
C LEU A 428 15.92 20.35 -3.78
N ASN A 429 15.75 19.07 -3.41
CA ASN A 429 16.42 18.45 -2.26
C ASN A 429 16.31 19.30 -0.97
N SER A 430 15.27 20.12 -0.84
CA SER A 430 15.12 21.06 0.26
C SER A 430 14.73 20.33 1.54
N SER A 431 15.27 20.75 2.68
CA SER A 431 14.83 20.25 3.98
C SER A 431 13.34 20.56 4.19
N PRO A 432 12.51 19.58 4.60
CA PRO A 432 11.12 19.83 4.97
C PRO A 432 10.99 20.89 6.07
N LYS A 433 11.91 20.89 7.03
CA LYS A 433 11.97 21.89 8.10
C LYS A 433 12.24 23.30 7.59
N GLU A 434 13.20 23.45 6.67
CA GLU A 434 13.49 24.76 6.06
C GLU A 434 12.32 25.24 5.20
N SER A 435 11.69 24.32 4.48
CA SER A 435 10.50 24.62 3.67
C SER A 435 9.31 25.03 4.55
N LEU A 436 9.12 24.40 5.72
CA LEU A 436 8.12 24.84 6.70
C LEU A 436 8.41 26.25 7.20
N ARG A 437 9.68 26.58 7.49
CA ARG A 437 10.07 27.94 7.94
C ARG A 437 9.74 29.01 6.91
N LEU A 438 9.81 28.70 5.61
CA LEU A 438 9.36 29.62 4.56
C LEU A 438 7.87 29.92 4.67
N LEU A 439 7.04 28.91 4.98
CA LEU A 439 5.61 29.09 5.19
C LEU A 439 5.29 29.77 6.53
N LEU A 440 6.18 29.72 7.51
CA LEU A 440 6.03 30.39 8.81
C LEU A 440 6.63 31.81 8.83
N ASP A 441 7.29 32.25 7.77
CA ASP A 441 7.85 33.60 7.69
C ASP A 441 6.73 34.65 7.78
N THR A 442 7.07 35.81 8.34
CA THR A 442 6.21 36.94 8.71
C THR A 442 5.29 37.49 7.60
N THR A 443 5.54 37.14 6.34
CA THR A 443 4.69 37.51 5.20
C THR A 443 3.59 36.48 4.89
N SER A 444 3.66 35.31 5.52
CA SER A 444 2.68 34.23 5.43
C SER A 444 1.64 34.33 6.54
N ARG A 445 0.41 33.90 6.24
CA ARG A 445 -0.69 33.80 7.22
C ARG A 445 -0.73 32.43 7.91
N PHE A 446 0.17 31.53 7.53
CA PHE A 446 0.28 30.20 8.08
C PHE A 446 1.07 30.24 9.40
N THR A 447 0.56 29.49 10.37
CA THR A 447 0.97 29.54 11.77
C THR A 447 1.38 28.16 12.27
N TYR A 448 2.03 28.12 13.43
CA TYR A 448 2.31 26.85 14.10
C TYR A 448 1.05 26.05 14.41
N ALA A 449 -0.11 26.69 14.64
CA ALA A 449 -1.36 25.96 14.84
C ALA A 449 -1.76 25.12 13.61
N GLU A 450 -1.55 25.63 12.40
CA GLU A 450 -1.81 24.89 11.15
C GLU A 450 -0.74 23.82 10.90
N ALA A 451 0.53 24.10 11.22
CA ALA A 451 1.60 23.10 11.17
C ALA A 451 1.32 21.93 12.13
N PHE A 452 0.87 22.21 13.34
CA PHE A 452 0.50 21.21 14.34
C PHE A 452 -0.71 20.40 13.90
N LYS A 453 -1.71 21.05 13.31
CA LYS A 453 -2.88 20.37 12.72
C LYS A 453 -2.47 19.47 11.55
N ALA A 454 -1.54 19.90 10.70
CA ALA A 454 -0.99 19.06 9.65
C ALA A 454 -0.26 17.84 10.24
N TYR A 455 0.57 18.02 11.28
CA TYR A 455 1.19 16.88 11.95
C TYR A 455 0.15 15.91 12.53
N ALA A 456 -0.84 16.40 13.27
CA ALA A 456 -1.89 15.57 13.85
C ALA A 456 -2.66 14.77 12.78
N TYR A 457 -2.91 15.38 11.62
CA TYR A 457 -3.59 14.76 10.49
C TYR A 457 -2.78 13.63 9.84
N ASN A 458 -1.48 13.82 9.63
CA ASN A 458 -0.62 12.77 9.07
C ASN A 458 0.84 12.92 9.51
N PRO A 459 1.23 12.29 10.64
CA PRO A 459 2.59 12.35 11.16
C PRO A 459 3.65 11.88 10.14
N ASN A 460 3.32 10.87 9.33
CA ASN A 460 4.26 10.31 8.34
C ASN A 460 4.63 11.33 7.25
N ARG A 461 3.67 12.17 6.84
CA ARG A 461 3.93 13.25 5.87
C ARG A 461 4.62 14.47 6.50
N MET A 462 4.60 14.57 7.82
CA MET A 462 5.24 15.64 8.60
C MET A 462 6.49 15.14 9.32
N GLN A 463 7.05 14.00 8.90
CA GLN A 463 8.27 13.45 9.46
C GLN A 463 9.44 14.42 9.24
N ASP A 464 10.25 14.64 10.29
CA ASP A 464 11.39 15.56 10.31
C ASP A 464 11.05 17.03 10.01
N VAL A 465 9.77 17.41 10.09
CA VAL A 465 9.30 18.77 9.82
C VAL A 465 9.33 19.64 11.08
N LEU A 466 8.78 19.14 12.19
CA LEU A 466 8.71 19.81 13.48
C LEU A 466 9.72 19.18 14.44
N ASP A 467 10.43 19.99 15.22
CA ASP A 467 11.24 19.50 16.33
C ASP A 467 10.57 19.74 17.69
N LYS A 468 11.23 19.25 18.74
CA LYS A 468 10.74 19.39 20.11
C LYS A 468 10.69 20.87 20.54
N GLU A 469 11.70 21.65 20.16
CA GLU A 469 11.78 23.08 20.46
C GLU A 469 10.60 23.85 19.86
N ASP A 470 10.18 23.55 18.63
CA ASP A 470 9.04 24.17 17.93
C ASP A 470 7.73 24.00 18.73
N ILE A 471 7.52 22.80 19.29
CA ILE A 471 6.36 22.52 20.14
C ILE A 471 6.47 23.24 21.49
N ILE A 472 7.64 23.18 22.14
CA ILE A 472 7.85 23.77 23.47
C ILE A 472 7.72 25.29 23.43
N SER A 473 8.29 25.96 22.42
CA SER A 473 8.20 27.42 22.30
C SER A 473 6.77 27.90 22.01
N HIS A 474 5.90 27.01 21.53
CA HIS A 474 4.50 27.28 21.21
C HIS A 474 3.54 26.38 22.03
N GLN A 475 3.92 26.03 23.26
CA GLN A 475 3.18 25.07 24.09
C GLN A 475 1.71 25.45 24.27
N SER A 476 1.37 26.73 24.40
CA SER A 476 -0.03 27.16 24.52
C SER A 476 -0.85 26.77 23.29
N LEU A 477 -0.34 27.01 22.08
CA LEU A 477 -1.00 26.62 20.83
C LEU A 477 -1.11 25.10 20.69
N ALA A 478 -0.08 24.37 21.13
CA ALA A 478 -0.09 22.91 21.10
C ALA A 478 -1.20 22.32 21.99
N LEU A 479 -1.37 22.88 23.21
CA LEU A 479 -2.42 22.49 24.15
C LEU A 479 -3.80 22.98 23.70
N ASP A 480 -3.90 24.17 23.11
CA ASP A 480 -5.15 24.69 22.54
C ASP A 480 -5.68 23.80 21.42
N LEU A 481 -4.80 23.30 20.54
CA LEU A 481 -5.19 22.36 19.49
C LEU A 481 -5.79 21.07 20.07
N LEU A 482 -5.19 20.53 21.13
CA LEU A 482 -5.70 19.33 21.81
C LEU A 482 -7.08 19.55 22.42
N ASN A 483 -7.33 20.75 22.95
CA ASN A 483 -8.59 21.11 23.61
C ASN A 483 -9.67 21.67 22.65
N SER A 484 -9.31 21.97 21.40
CA SER A 484 -10.21 22.59 20.41
C SER A 484 -11.46 21.76 20.09
N GLY A 485 -11.37 20.43 20.21
CA GLY A 485 -12.40 19.52 19.72
C GLY A 485 -12.45 19.39 18.19
N ASP A 486 -11.50 20.01 17.47
CA ASP A 486 -11.43 19.98 16.00
C ASP A 486 -10.75 18.70 15.47
N LEU A 487 -10.05 17.95 16.33
CA LEU A 487 -9.34 16.73 15.95
C LEU A 487 -10.24 15.49 15.98
N SER A 488 -10.05 14.60 15.01
CA SER A 488 -10.60 13.24 15.04
C SER A 488 -9.96 12.40 16.16
N ILE A 489 -10.49 11.20 16.42
CA ILE A 489 -9.92 10.29 17.44
C ILE A 489 -8.47 9.94 17.09
N GLU A 490 -8.21 9.58 15.83
CA GLU A 490 -6.86 9.23 15.35
C GLU A 490 -5.92 10.43 15.41
N GLU A 491 -6.38 11.59 14.95
CA GLU A 491 -5.61 12.84 15.01
C GLU A 491 -5.25 13.23 16.45
N THR A 492 -6.18 13.03 17.38
CA THR A 492 -5.95 13.28 18.81
C THR A 492 -4.89 12.32 19.36
N GLN A 493 -4.91 11.03 18.99
CA GLN A 493 -3.87 10.08 19.42
C GLN A 493 -2.49 10.47 18.89
N ASN A 494 -2.40 10.80 17.59
CA ASN A 494 -1.16 11.26 16.96
C ASN A 494 -0.60 12.50 17.67
N TRP A 495 -1.47 13.43 18.04
CA TRP A 495 -1.08 14.66 18.72
C TRP A 495 -0.68 14.44 20.18
N LEU A 496 -1.37 13.54 20.90
CA LEU A 496 -1.01 13.14 22.26
C LEU A 496 0.38 12.48 22.32
N ASP A 497 0.69 11.60 21.37
CA ASP A 497 2.00 10.95 21.30
C ASP A 497 3.12 11.97 21.03
N MET A 498 2.89 12.94 20.14
CA MET A 498 3.84 14.04 19.92
C MET A 498 4.06 14.89 21.18
N ILE A 499 2.99 15.36 21.82
CA ILE A 499 3.09 16.27 22.97
C ILE A 499 3.65 15.57 24.21
N TYR A 500 3.11 14.41 24.56
CA TYR A 500 3.41 13.76 25.84
C TYR A 500 4.39 12.60 25.69
N GLY A 501 4.34 11.83 24.60
CA GLY A 501 5.31 10.77 24.33
C GLY A 501 6.68 11.35 23.97
N THR A 502 6.72 12.20 22.95
CA THR A 502 7.96 12.76 22.39
C THR A 502 8.43 14.02 23.12
N CYS A 503 7.59 15.05 23.21
CA CYS A 503 7.99 16.32 23.80
C CYS A 503 8.03 16.29 25.34
N LYS A 504 7.29 15.38 25.97
CA LYS A 504 7.17 15.23 27.43
C LYS A 504 6.71 16.52 28.12
N ILE A 505 5.69 17.18 27.57
CA ILE A 505 5.13 18.40 28.17
C ILE A 505 4.61 18.11 29.58
N THR A 506 4.97 18.97 30.54
CA THR A 506 4.65 18.79 31.97
C THR A 506 3.23 19.22 32.34
N ASP A 507 2.56 20.02 31.51
CA ASP A 507 1.15 20.34 31.69
C ASP A 507 0.28 19.13 31.29
N VAL A 508 0.05 18.25 32.25
CA VAL A 508 -0.67 16.98 32.09
C VAL A 508 -2.16 17.07 32.41
N GLN A 509 -2.70 18.27 32.67
CA GLN A 509 -4.14 18.43 32.93
C GLN A 509 -5.02 17.89 31.80
N PRO A 510 -4.71 18.13 30.50
CA PRO A 510 -5.48 17.54 29.40
C PRO A 510 -5.51 16.00 29.42
N LEU A 511 -4.40 15.34 29.78
CA LEU A 511 -4.35 13.87 29.92
C LEU A 511 -5.34 13.37 30.98
N LEU A 512 -5.38 14.02 32.14
CA LEU A 512 -6.31 13.66 33.21
C LEU A 512 -7.77 13.86 32.78
N GLY A 513 -8.05 14.94 32.03
CA GLY A 513 -9.38 15.19 31.45
C GLY A 513 -9.83 14.07 30.50
N LEU A 514 -8.88 13.50 29.74
CA LEU A 514 -9.16 12.41 28.79
C LEU A 514 -9.56 11.09 29.45
N LEU A 515 -9.26 10.87 30.73
CA LEU A 515 -9.75 9.69 31.47
C LEU A 515 -11.29 9.63 31.51
N SER A 516 -11.97 10.78 31.39
CA SER A 516 -13.44 10.87 31.34
C SER A 516 -13.99 10.97 29.90
N ASN A 517 -13.14 10.84 28.87
CA ASN A 517 -13.57 10.94 27.48
C ASN A 517 -14.50 9.78 27.10
N LYS A 518 -15.46 10.03 26.20
CA LYS A 518 -16.39 8.99 25.70
C LYS A 518 -15.67 7.89 24.91
N SER A 519 -14.61 8.22 24.17
CA SER A 519 -13.82 7.29 23.38
C SER A 519 -12.94 6.41 24.28
N LYS A 520 -13.19 5.09 24.24
CA LYS A 520 -12.35 4.10 24.96
C LYS A 520 -10.90 4.13 24.50
N ILE A 521 -10.67 4.43 23.21
CA ILE A 521 -9.33 4.49 22.61
C ILE A 521 -8.53 5.65 23.23
N LEU A 522 -9.15 6.84 23.33
CA LEU A 522 -8.50 8.00 23.95
C LEU A 522 -8.28 7.82 25.45
N ARG A 523 -9.23 7.19 26.16
CA ARG A 523 -9.04 6.85 27.59
C ARG A 523 -7.80 5.98 27.79
N LYS A 524 -7.66 4.90 27.00
CA LYS A 524 -6.50 4.02 27.07
C LYS A 524 -5.18 4.72 26.75
N THR A 525 -5.17 5.52 25.68
CA THR A 525 -3.98 6.32 25.30
C THR A 525 -3.57 7.25 26.44
N ALA A 526 -4.53 7.89 27.10
CA ALA A 526 -4.27 8.73 28.26
C ALA A 526 -3.76 7.92 29.47
N GLU A 527 -4.35 6.75 29.76
CA GLU A 527 -3.89 5.85 30.84
C GLU A 527 -2.41 5.44 30.62
N GLU A 528 -2.03 5.08 29.40
CA GLU A 528 -0.65 4.71 29.03
C GLU A 528 0.31 5.89 29.24
N LEU A 529 -0.02 7.07 28.70
CA LEU A 529 0.81 8.27 28.84
C LEU A 529 0.92 8.74 30.29
N ILE A 530 -0.17 8.67 31.07
CA ILE A 530 -0.14 9.01 32.50
C ILE A 530 0.83 8.08 33.24
N ASN A 531 0.77 6.77 33.00
CA ASN A 531 1.67 5.80 33.63
C ASN A 531 3.16 6.10 33.37
N LEU A 532 3.49 6.61 32.19
CA LEU A 532 4.87 6.99 31.81
C LEU A 532 5.38 8.27 32.49
N HIS A 533 4.48 9.11 33.02
CA HIS A 533 4.78 10.43 33.57
C HIS A 533 4.36 10.56 35.04
N GLU A 534 4.68 9.57 35.87
CA GLU A 534 4.24 9.52 37.28
C GLU A 534 4.56 10.80 38.05
N GLU A 535 5.79 11.30 37.97
CA GLU A 535 6.24 12.46 38.77
C GLU A 535 5.36 13.70 38.54
N ALA A 536 4.98 13.97 37.29
CA ALA A 536 4.14 15.10 36.93
C ALA A 536 2.65 14.83 37.19
N THR A 537 2.19 13.60 37.00
CA THR A 537 0.75 13.26 36.99
C THR A 537 0.21 12.86 38.36
N ARG A 538 0.99 12.18 39.21
CA ARG A 538 0.51 11.63 40.49
C ARG A 538 -0.12 12.67 41.41
N PRO A 539 0.52 13.82 41.73
CA PRO A 539 -0.06 14.78 42.67
C PRO A 539 -1.41 15.31 42.19
N LEU A 540 -1.52 15.51 40.88
CA LEU A 540 -2.73 16.01 40.22
C LEU A 540 -3.82 14.93 40.20
N LEU A 541 -3.47 13.68 39.88
CA LEU A 541 -4.41 12.56 39.89
C LEU A 541 -4.93 12.26 41.30
N GLU A 542 -4.07 12.24 42.32
CA GLU A 542 -4.45 12.02 43.73
C GLU A 542 -5.40 13.12 44.21
N SER A 543 -5.09 14.40 43.95
CA SER A 543 -5.95 15.53 44.33
C SER A 543 -7.30 15.54 43.57
N GLY A 544 -7.30 15.04 42.33
CA GLY A 544 -8.47 14.98 41.46
C GLY A 544 -9.31 13.71 41.61
N LEU A 545 -8.81 12.69 42.32
CA LEU A 545 -9.40 11.35 42.35
C LEU A 545 -10.87 11.35 42.82
N SER A 546 -11.19 12.19 43.81
CA SER A 546 -12.55 12.34 44.36
C SER A 546 -13.57 12.90 43.35
N LYS A 547 -13.10 13.57 42.29
CA LYS A 547 -13.94 14.14 41.23
C LYS A 547 -14.24 13.13 40.11
N LEU A 548 -13.44 12.06 40.01
CA LEU A 548 -13.62 11.01 39.01
C LEU A 548 -14.79 10.08 39.38
N LYS A 549 -15.45 9.51 38.37
CA LYS A 549 -16.57 8.56 38.54
C LYS A 549 -16.47 7.43 37.52
N GLY A 550 -17.09 6.29 37.82
CA GLY A 550 -17.16 5.14 36.90
C GLY A 550 -15.79 4.64 36.43
N ASP A 551 -15.67 4.40 35.13
CA ASP A 551 -14.42 3.94 34.49
C ASP A 551 -13.22 4.83 34.79
N ALA A 552 -13.39 6.16 34.81
CA ALA A 552 -12.29 7.09 35.07
C ALA A 552 -11.74 6.95 36.50
N LEU A 553 -12.61 6.75 37.49
CA LEU A 553 -12.20 6.51 38.87
C LEU A 553 -11.49 5.16 39.01
N ALA A 554 -12.00 4.13 38.31
CA ALA A 554 -11.36 2.82 38.29
C ALA A 554 -9.94 2.90 37.69
N ALA A 555 -9.79 3.60 36.56
CA ALA A 555 -8.49 3.86 35.94
C ALA A 555 -7.53 4.61 36.88
N GLY A 556 -7.99 5.72 37.48
CA GLY A 556 -7.17 6.49 38.42
C GLY A 556 -6.67 5.67 39.62
N LYS A 557 -7.55 4.87 40.23
CA LYS A 557 -7.18 3.95 41.32
C LYS A 557 -6.16 2.90 40.88
N ARG A 558 -6.34 2.30 39.70
CA ARG A 558 -5.40 1.31 39.16
C ARG A 558 -4.02 1.90 38.90
N ILE A 559 -3.95 3.10 38.33
CA ILE A 559 -2.70 3.80 38.05
C ILE A 559 -1.93 4.06 39.35
N ILE A 560 -2.58 4.64 40.37
CA ILE A 560 -1.95 4.89 41.69
C ILE A 560 -1.48 3.58 42.32
N LYS A 561 -2.31 2.52 42.30
CA LYS A 561 -1.94 1.21 42.85
C LYS A 561 -0.72 0.63 42.13
N ARG A 562 -0.66 0.74 40.80
CA ARG A 562 0.49 0.28 40.00
C ARG A 562 1.76 1.00 40.41
N TRP A 563 1.71 2.33 40.52
CA TRP A 563 2.88 3.11 40.94
C TRP A 563 3.34 2.80 42.37
N ASP A 564 2.41 2.64 43.32
CA ASP A 564 2.75 2.24 44.68
C ASP A 564 3.44 0.86 44.72
N ASN A 565 2.97 -0.06 43.89
CA ASN A 565 3.58 -1.37 43.73
C ASN A 565 5.01 -1.28 43.15
N GLU A 566 5.23 -0.41 42.16
CA GLU A 566 6.54 -0.19 41.55
C GLU A 566 7.58 0.42 42.52
N ARG A 567 7.17 1.37 43.37
CA ARG A 567 8.03 2.09 44.32
C ARG A 567 8.37 1.29 45.57
N LYS A 568 7.38 0.59 46.15
CA LYS A 568 7.53 -0.04 47.48
C LYS A 568 8.26 -1.37 47.44
N PHE A 569 8.11 -2.16 46.38
CA PHE A 569 8.54 -3.54 46.33
C PHE A 569 9.73 -3.74 45.37
N GLY A 570 10.80 -2.98 45.58
CA GLY A 570 12.05 -3.07 44.81
C GLY A 570 12.90 -4.31 45.14
N ALA A 571 14.07 -4.42 44.50
CA ALA A 571 14.99 -5.56 44.69
C ALA A 571 15.40 -5.75 46.15
N ASP A 572 15.62 -4.66 46.88
CA ASP A 572 16.09 -4.65 48.28
C ASP A 572 14.97 -4.92 49.31
N PHE A 573 13.71 -5.02 48.87
CA PHE A 573 12.59 -5.34 49.75
C PHE A 573 12.48 -6.85 49.93
N THR A 574 12.23 -7.31 51.16
CA THR A 574 11.94 -8.73 51.46
C THR A 574 10.88 -8.79 52.56
N PHE A 575 9.88 -9.64 52.40
CA PHE A 575 8.94 -9.93 53.48
C PHE A 575 9.53 -10.95 54.47
N THR A 576 9.05 -10.93 55.70
CA THR A 576 9.10 -12.11 56.58
C THR A 576 7.82 -12.91 56.39
N LYS A 577 7.81 -14.15 56.87
CA LYS A 577 6.64 -15.02 56.87
C LYS A 577 5.41 -14.36 57.51
N GLU A 578 5.60 -13.72 58.65
CA GLU A 578 4.52 -13.03 59.39
C GLU A 578 4.03 -11.80 58.62
N SER A 579 4.94 -11.00 58.07
CA SER A 579 4.56 -9.79 57.33
C SER A 579 3.93 -10.08 55.97
N VAL A 580 4.22 -11.23 55.33
CA VAL A 580 3.44 -11.69 54.17
C VAL A 580 1.98 -11.90 54.54
N VAL A 581 1.71 -12.62 55.64
CA VAL A 581 0.34 -12.96 56.05
C VAL A 581 -0.43 -11.70 56.44
N GLU A 582 0.19 -10.81 57.22
CA GLU A 582 -0.38 -9.51 57.59
C GLU A 582 -0.68 -8.67 56.35
N TYR A 583 0.31 -8.48 55.47
CA TYR A 583 0.15 -7.69 54.25
C TYR A 583 -0.96 -8.23 53.34
N CYS A 584 -0.96 -9.54 53.06
CA CYS A 584 -1.99 -10.16 52.24
C CYS A 584 -3.38 -10.02 52.88
N THR A 585 -3.48 -10.12 54.21
CA THR A 585 -4.76 -9.97 54.92
C THR A 585 -5.29 -8.54 54.85
N ASP A 586 -4.42 -7.55 55.12
CA ASP A 586 -4.80 -6.13 55.16
C ASP A 586 -5.09 -5.55 53.79
N ASN A 587 -4.44 -6.07 52.74
CA ASN A 587 -4.55 -5.55 51.38
C ASN A 587 -5.45 -6.41 50.49
N PHE A 588 -6.08 -7.47 51.00
CA PHE A 588 -7.01 -8.29 50.23
C PHE A 588 -8.28 -7.51 49.88
N ASP A 589 -8.40 -7.14 48.61
CA ASP A 589 -9.59 -6.48 48.09
C ASP A 589 -10.72 -7.50 47.89
N LYS A 590 -11.73 -7.43 48.77
CA LYS A 590 -12.91 -8.32 48.71
C LYS A 590 -13.68 -8.19 47.41
N ASP A 591 -13.64 -7.04 46.73
CA ASP A 591 -14.31 -6.85 45.44
C ASP A 591 -13.64 -7.70 44.33
N ASN A 592 -12.38 -8.08 44.51
CA ASN A 592 -11.64 -8.92 43.57
C ASN A 592 -11.87 -10.43 43.79
N GLN A 593 -12.51 -10.83 44.89
CA GLN A 593 -12.79 -12.24 45.18
C GLN A 593 -13.62 -12.91 44.07
N LYS A 594 -14.48 -12.15 43.38
CA LYS A 594 -15.28 -12.63 42.24
C LYS A 594 -14.43 -13.19 41.09
N PHE A 595 -13.19 -12.73 40.92
CA PHE A 595 -12.30 -13.18 39.85
C PHE A 595 -11.66 -14.54 40.12
N ILE A 596 -11.60 -14.96 41.39
CA ILE A 596 -11.04 -16.24 41.82
C ILE A 596 -12.11 -17.25 42.27
N ALA A 597 -13.38 -16.84 42.40
CA ALA A 597 -14.47 -17.66 42.91
C ALA A 597 -14.78 -18.94 42.12
N TRP A 598 -14.25 -19.08 40.89
CA TRP A 598 -14.39 -20.28 40.08
C TRP A 598 -13.34 -21.35 40.39
N ILE A 599 -12.34 -21.04 41.21
CA ILE A 599 -11.26 -21.95 41.61
C ILE A 599 -11.70 -22.72 42.87
N PRO A 600 -11.61 -24.06 42.90
CA PRO A 600 -11.93 -24.86 44.07
C PRO A 600 -11.10 -24.47 45.31
N GLU A 601 -11.74 -24.52 46.48
CA GLU A 601 -11.17 -24.01 47.73
C GLU A 601 -9.92 -24.79 48.18
N ASP A 602 -9.93 -26.09 47.98
CA ASP A 602 -8.82 -27.00 48.32
C ASP A 602 -7.54 -26.66 47.57
N MET A 603 -7.65 -26.13 46.34
CA MET A 603 -6.51 -25.73 45.52
C MET A 603 -5.70 -24.57 46.09
N PHE A 604 -6.19 -23.83 47.10
CA PHE A 604 -5.45 -22.71 47.70
C PHE A 604 -4.56 -23.10 48.89
N THR A 605 -4.67 -24.32 49.40
CA THR A 605 -4.26 -24.65 50.78
C THR A 605 -2.97 -25.48 50.92
N ASP A 606 -2.43 -26.02 49.83
CA ASP A 606 -1.31 -26.97 49.85
C ASP A 606 0.07 -26.35 49.58
N VAL A 607 0.21 -25.03 49.75
CA VAL A 607 1.48 -24.32 49.55
C VAL A 607 2.18 -24.08 50.88
N ARG A 608 3.42 -24.58 51.05
CA ARG A 608 4.26 -24.27 52.21
C ARG A 608 5.02 -22.97 52.05
N PHE A 609 5.45 -22.39 53.17
CA PHE A 609 6.49 -21.36 53.15
C PHE A 609 7.83 -21.95 52.69
N ALA A 610 8.73 -21.10 52.20
CA ALA A 610 10.02 -21.50 51.63
C ALA A 610 10.92 -22.25 52.63
N ASP A 611 10.77 -21.99 53.93
CA ASP A 611 11.47 -22.67 55.02
C ASP A 611 10.94 -24.09 55.31
N MET A 612 9.84 -24.49 54.65
CA MET A 612 9.18 -25.79 54.77
C MET A 612 8.61 -26.10 56.16
N THR A 613 8.52 -25.12 57.06
CA THR A 613 8.11 -25.33 58.45
C THR A 613 6.60 -25.53 58.59
N GLU A 614 5.81 -24.78 57.82
CA GLU A 614 4.35 -24.89 57.81
C GLU A 614 3.72 -24.47 56.48
N LYS A 615 2.41 -24.70 56.37
CA LYS A 615 1.59 -24.27 55.23
C LYS A 615 1.28 -22.78 55.31
N ALA A 616 1.41 -22.07 54.20
CA ALA A 616 0.96 -20.70 54.08
C ALA A 616 -0.58 -20.66 54.18
N PRO A 617 -1.16 -19.71 54.93
CA PRO A 617 -2.60 -19.51 54.95
C PRO A 617 -3.15 -19.22 53.54
N ALA A 618 -4.33 -19.77 53.20
CA ALA A 618 -4.95 -19.62 51.88
C ALA A 618 -5.16 -18.16 51.44
N ILE A 619 -5.23 -17.21 52.38
CA ILE A 619 -5.32 -15.78 52.06
C ILE A 619 -4.11 -15.29 51.24
N VAL A 620 -2.92 -15.88 51.43
CA VAL A 620 -1.70 -15.52 50.70
C VAL A 620 -1.82 -15.89 49.21
N THR A 621 -2.22 -17.13 48.92
CA THR A 621 -2.39 -17.62 47.55
C THR A 621 -3.60 -16.97 46.85
N ARG A 622 -4.69 -16.74 47.60
CA ARG A 622 -5.85 -15.98 47.13
C ARG A 622 -5.51 -14.54 46.78
N TYR A 623 -4.69 -13.87 47.60
CA TYR A 623 -4.23 -12.51 47.32
C TYR A 623 -3.53 -12.45 45.97
N ILE A 624 -2.49 -13.26 45.77
CA ILE A 624 -1.73 -13.31 44.51
C ILE A 624 -2.66 -13.52 43.31
N LEU A 625 -3.54 -14.52 43.38
CA LEU A 625 -4.46 -14.82 42.29
C LEU A 625 -5.48 -13.71 42.06
N SER A 626 -6.04 -13.11 43.12
CA SER A 626 -7.01 -12.03 42.98
C SER A 626 -6.41 -10.80 42.30
N GLU A 627 -5.15 -10.48 42.61
CA GLU A 627 -4.42 -9.36 42.03
C GLU A 627 -4.13 -9.55 40.54
N TYR A 628 -3.72 -10.75 40.14
CA TYR A 628 -3.48 -11.05 38.73
C TYR A 628 -4.77 -11.21 37.93
N LEU A 629 -5.79 -11.87 38.48
CA LEU A 629 -7.00 -12.21 37.73
C LEU A 629 -7.97 -11.01 37.57
N CYS A 630 -7.81 -9.95 38.37
CA CYS A 630 -8.58 -8.71 38.22
C CYS A 630 -7.99 -7.73 37.18
N LEU A 631 -6.80 -8.02 36.63
CA LEU A 631 -6.14 -7.12 35.69
C LEU A 631 -6.96 -6.93 34.41
N GLU A 632 -6.99 -5.69 33.89
CA GLU A 632 -7.49 -5.41 32.54
C GLU A 632 -6.42 -5.66 31.48
N GLU A 633 -5.16 -5.42 31.83
CA GLU A 633 -3.97 -5.63 31.00
C GLU A 633 -2.92 -6.38 31.81
N ALA A 634 -2.29 -7.37 31.18
CA ALA A 634 -1.31 -8.21 31.85
C ALA A 634 -0.03 -7.42 32.13
N TYR A 635 0.44 -7.45 33.36
CA TYR A 635 1.76 -6.97 33.77
C TYR A 635 2.21 -7.75 35.01
N LYS A 636 3.51 -7.72 35.31
CA LYS A 636 4.11 -8.38 36.47
C LYS A 636 3.94 -7.54 37.73
N ILE A 637 3.42 -8.11 38.81
CA ILE A 637 3.13 -7.39 40.06
C ILE A 637 4.25 -7.64 41.07
N LYS A 638 5.14 -6.65 41.27
CA LYS A 638 6.28 -6.75 42.21
C LYS A 638 5.93 -7.21 43.64
N ALA A 639 4.83 -6.74 44.23
CA ALA A 639 4.39 -7.24 45.55
C ALA A 639 4.16 -8.75 45.53
N CYS A 640 3.54 -9.27 44.47
CA CYS A 640 3.33 -10.71 44.31
C CYS A 640 4.66 -11.45 44.13
N ASP A 641 5.63 -10.91 43.40
CA ASP A 641 6.97 -11.51 43.31
C ASP A 641 7.59 -11.66 44.71
N LYS A 642 7.58 -10.59 45.51
CA LYS A 642 8.10 -10.58 46.88
C LYS A 642 7.36 -11.51 47.83
N ILE A 643 6.05 -11.67 47.64
CA ILE A 643 5.27 -12.67 48.39
C ILE A 643 5.68 -14.09 47.97
N THR A 644 5.84 -14.34 46.66
CA THR A 644 6.19 -15.67 46.15
C THR A 644 7.60 -16.12 46.55
N GLU A 645 8.54 -15.19 46.77
CA GLU A 645 9.87 -15.48 47.34
C GLU A 645 9.78 -16.15 48.73
N GLN A 646 8.70 -15.94 49.47
CA GLN A 646 8.47 -16.56 50.79
C GLN A 646 7.75 -17.92 50.71
N LEU A 647 7.37 -18.38 49.51
CA LEU A 647 6.66 -19.65 49.30
C LEU A 647 7.61 -20.73 48.78
N HIS A 648 7.34 -22.00 49.13
CA HIS A 648 8.05 -23.13 48.55
C HIS A 648 7.72 -23.23 47.06
N THR A 649 8.70 -22.94 46.21
CA THR A 649 8.53 -22.80 44.76
C THR A 649 7.86 -24.03 44.10
N PRO A 650 8.29 -25.29 44.37
CA PRO A 650 7.62 -26.45 43.80
C PRO A 650 6.15 -26.59 44.18
N ASP A 651 5.77 -26.28 45.44
CA ASP A 651 4.38 -26.37 45.86
C ASP A 651 3.53 -25.31 45.13
N PHE A 652 4.05 -24.09 45.02
CA PHE A 652 3.37 -23.00 44.33
C PHE A 652 3.22 -23.27 42.81
N GLN A 653 4.26 -23.81 42.18
CA GLN A 653 4.22 -24.22 40.77
C GLN A 653 3.21 -25.34 40.52
N GLN A 654 3.12 -26.30 41.44
CA GLN A 654 2.13 -27.38 41.35
C GLN A 654 0.71 -26.84 41.55
N MET A 655 0.50 -25.90 42.48
CA MET A 655 -0.77 -25.20 42.65
C MET A 655 -1.19 -24.50 41.34
N MET A 656 -0.27 -23.76 40.72
CA MET A 656 -0.52 -23.09 39.44
C MET A 656 -0.86 -24.08 38.33
N GLU A 657 -0.18 -25.22 38.25
CA GLU A 657 -0.49 -26.31 37.30
C GLU A 657 -1.91 -26.84 37.49
N ASN A 658 -2.30 -27.12 38.73
CA ASN A 658 -3.62 -27.68 39.04
C ASN A 658 -4.73 -26.72 38.60
N ILE A 659 -4.58 -25.42 38.87
CA ILE A 659 -5.56 -24.41 38.48
C ILE A 659 -5.57 -24.22 36.96
N TYR A 660 -4.41 -24.20 36.30
CA TYR A 660 -4.31 -24.13 34.84
C TYR A 660 -5.02 -25.32 34.17
N LEU A 661 -4.72 -26.55 34.61
CA LEU A 661 -5.34 -27.76 34.08
C LEU A 661 -6.85 -27.74 34.31
N PHE A 662 -7.30 -27.36 35.52
CA PHE A 662 -8.72 -27.21 35.81
C PHE A 662 -9.39 -26.20 34.86
N TRP A 663 -8.82 -25.01 34.65
CA TRP A 663 -9.33 -24.03 33.69
C TRP A 663 -9.36 -24.58 32.26
N LYS A 664 -8.29 -25.27 31.85
CA LYS A 664 -8.15 -25.86 30.52
C LYS A 664 -9.20 -26.95 30.26
N GLU A 665 -9.36 -27.88 31.19
CA GLU A 665 -10.31 -29.00 31.11
C GLU A 665 -11.75 -28.51 31.13
N ASN A 666 -12.02 -27.39 31.81
CA ASN A 666 -13.32 -26.69 31.78
C ASN A 666 -13.45 -25.72 30.59
N GLY A 667 -12.85 -26.06 29.45
CA GLY A 667 -13.03 -25.34 28.18
C GLY A 667 -12.23 -24.04 28.05
N ALA A 668 -11.29 -23.75 28.97
CA ALA A 668 -10.39 -22.60 28.94
C ALA A 668 -11.11 -21.25 28.71
N GLU A 669 -12.22 -20.98 29.42
CA GLU A 669 -13.06 -19.80 29.19
C GLU A 669 -12.26 -18.49 29.00
N ALA A 670 -12.54 -17.75 27.92
CA ALA A 670 -11.77 -16.57 27.54
C ALA A 670 -11.78 -15.45 28.59
N LYS A 671 -12.87 -15.32 29.37
CA LYS A 671 -12.99 -14.33 30.46
C LYS A 671 -12.08 -14.63 31.66
N LYS A 672 -11.62 -15.87 31.80
CA LYS A 672 -10.76 -16.34 32.89
C LYS A 672 -9.29 -16.46 32.46
N LYS A 673 -8.95 -16.04 31.24
CA LYS A 673 -7.60 -16.19 30.66
C LYS A 673 -6.48 -15.54 31.48
N MET A 674 -6.79 -14.58 32.35
CA MET A 674 -5.79 -13.91 33.20
C MET A 674 -5.06 -14.88 34.13
N ILE A 675 -5.58 -16.09 34.40
CA ILE A 675 -4.83 -17.14 35.11
C ILE A 675 -3.50 -17.51 34.42
N MET A 676 -3.41 -17.32 33.11
CA MET A 676 -2.19 -17.59 32.36
C MET A 676 -1.06 -16.61 32.71
N VAL A 677 -1.37 -15.43 33.25
CA VAL A 677 -0.35 -14.43 33.64
C VAL A 677 0.53 -14.98 34.78
N PRO A 678 0.01 -15.27 35.99
CA PRO A 678 0.83 -15.84 37.06
C PRO A 678 1.36 -17.24 36.71
N TYR A 679 0.62 -18.04 35.95
CA TYR A 679 1.11 -19.35 35.49
C TYR A 679 2.38 -19.24 34.64
N CYS A 680 2.42 -18.29 33.70
CA CYS A 680 3.59 -18.08 32.85
C CYS A 680 4.74 -17.38 33.58
N ILE A 681 4.45 -16.46 34.50
CA ILE A 681 5.47 -15.73 35.27
C ILE A 681 6.20 -16.67 36.24
N TYR A 682 5.47 -17.49 36.99
CA TYR A 682 6.04 -18.30 38.09
C TYR A 682 6.21 -19.79 37.76
N GLY A 683 5.68 -20.23 36.61
CA GLY A 683 5.83 -21.61 36.15
C GLY A 683 7.29 -21.98 35.91
N SER A 684 7.60 -23.26 36.11
CA SER A 684 8.90 -23.84 35.76
C SER A 684 9.11 -23.88 34.25
N ASP A 685 10.37 -23.95 33.81
CA ASP A 685 10.73 -24.10 32.39
C ASP A 685 9.99 -25.25 31.70
N THR A 686 9.79 -26.37 32.42
CA THR A 686 9.05 -27.53 31.90
C THR A 686 7.57 -27.20 31.65
N GLN A 687 6.93 -26.43 32.54
CA GLN A 687 5.56 -25.98 32.37
C GLN A 687 5.43 -25.02 31.18
N ILE A 688 6.36 -24.08 31.05
CA ILE A 688 6.39 -23.12 29.93
C ILE A 688 6.56 -23.86 28.59
N LEU A 689 7.50 -24.80 28.49
CA LEU A 689 7.72 -25.57 27.27
C LEU A 689 6.49 -26.38 26.83
N ARG A 690 5.70 -26.90 27.79
CA ARG A 690 4.45 -27.63 27.50
C ARG A 690 3.38 -26.73 26.85
N LEU A 691 3.42 -25.42 27.09
CA LEU A 691 2.48 -24.49 26.47
C LEU A 691 2.66 -24.42 24.95
N LYS A 692 3.82 -24.76 24.39
CA LYS A 692 4.05 -24.72 22.94
C LYS A 692 3.04 -25.56 22.17
N THR A 693 2.77 -26.77 22.65
CA THR A 693 1.75 -27.66 22.07
C THR A 693 0.35 -27.05 22.27
N GLN A 694 0.05 -26.55 23.47
CA GLN A 694 -1.25 -25.97 23.76
C GLN A 694 -1.58 -24.73 22.92
N LEU A 695 -0.59 -23.87 22.64
CA LEU A 695 -0.74 -22.71 21.78
C LEU A 695 -1.14 -23.13 20.36
N LYS A 696 -0.56 -24.23 19.85
CA LYS A 696 -0.90 -24.80 18.56
C LYS A 696 -2.34 -25.32 18.57
N ASP A 697 -2.72 -26.09 19.59
CA ASP A 697 -4.07 -26.63 19.74
C ASP A 697 -5.12 -25.51 19.79
N TRP A 698 -4.86 -24.42 20.53
CA TRP A 698 -5.76 -23.27 20.56
C TRP A 698 -5.82 -22.53 19.23
N ALA A 699 -4.70 -22.38 18.52
CA ALA A 699 -4.71 -21.74 17.20
C ALA A 699 -5.51 -22.55 16.18
N GLU A 700 -5.39 -23.88 16.20
CA GLU A 700 -6.14 -24.81 15.34
C GLU A 700 -7.63 -24.83 15.69
N ALA A 701 -7.97 -24.73 16.98
CA ALA A 701 -9.35 -24.62 17.46
C ALA A 701 -9.99 -23.24 17.26
N SER A 702 -9.43 -22.37 16.41
CA SER A 702 -9.90 -20.99 16.16
C SER A 702 -9.89 -20.08 17.40
N ARG A 703 -8.97 -20.31 18.35
CA ARG A 703 -8.79 -19.53 19.58
C ARG A 703 -7.47 -18.76 19.58
N GLY A 704 -7.07 -18.25 18.41
CA GLY A 704 -5.82 -17.50 18.20
C GLY A 704 -5.61 -16.30 19.13
N ALA A 705 -6.70 -15.63 19.55
CA ALA A 705 -6.62 -14.51 20.49
C ALA A 705 -6.19 -14.92 21.91
N ILE A 706 -6.54 -16.13 22.37
CA ILE A 706 -6.06 -16.67 23.65
C ILE A 706 -4.60 -17.07 23.50
N ALA A 707 -4.25 -17.76 22.41
CA ALA A 707 -2.87 -18.15 22.14
C ALA A 707 -1.94 -16.92 22.08
N ALA A 708 -2.32 -15.88 21.35
CA ALA A 708 -1.57 -14.62 21.29
C ALA A 708 -1.43 -13.94 22.66
N PHE A 709 -2.48 -13.97 23.49
CA PHE A 709 -2.42 -13.46 24.87
C PHE A 709 -1.43 -14.26 25.74
N VAL A 710 -1.42 -15.59 25.63
CA VAL A 710 -0.51 -16.45 26.40
C VAL A 710 0.94 -16.27 25.94
N VAL A 711 1.19 -16.05 24.66
CA VAL A 711 2.53 -15.68 24.15
C VAL A 711 3.05 -14.42 24.85
N ASN A 712 2.21 -13.38 24.99
CA ASN A 712 2.60 -12.18 25.73
C ASN A 712 2.86 -12.46 27.21
N ALA A 713 2.08 -13.36 27.83
CA ALA A 713 2.29 -13.76 29.22
C ALA A 713 3.58 -14.57 29.43
N ILE A 714 3.96 -15.44 28.48
CA ILE A 714 5.24 -16.18 28.51
C ILE A 714 6.42 -15.22 28.47
N ALA A 715 6.36 -14.16 27.66
CA ALA A 715 7.42 -13.16 27.59
C ALA A 715 7.67 -12.45 28.94
N MET A 716 6.67 -12.37 29.83
CA MET A 716 6.79 -11.77 31.17
C MET A 716 7.58 -12.63 32.17
N ASN A 717 7.86 -13.90 31.84
CA ASN A 717 8.72 -14.75 32.65
C ASN A 717 10.16 -14.20 32.69
N GLY A 718 10.66 -13.71 31.56
CA GLY A 718 12.00 -13.13 31.42
C GLY A 718 13.17 -14.15 31.47
N GLY A 719 12.90 -15.44 31.66
CA GLY A 719 13.90 -16.49 31.62
C GLY A 719 14.35 -16.86 30.20
N SER A 720 15.56 -17.42 30.06
CA SER A 720 16.14 -17.80 28.76
C SER A 720 15.25 -18.80 28.00
N VAL A 721 14.70 -19.81 28.69
CA VAL A 721 13.82 -20.81 28.06
C VAL A 721 12.55 -20.19 27.47
N ALA A 722 11.94 -19.24 28.19
CA ALA A 722 10.77 -18.53 27.71
C ALA A 722 11.11 -17.67 26.48
N LEU A 723 12.22 -16.93 26.51
CA LEU A 723 12.66 -16.10 25.38
C LEU A 723 12.98 -16.93 24.13
N VAL A 724 13.68 -18.07 24.27
CA VAL A 724 13.94 -19.01 23.15
C VAL A 724 12.63 -19.53 22.54
N MET A 725 11.64 -19.81 23.38
CA MET A 725 10.33 -20.24 22.92
C MET A 725 9.61 -19.14 22.13
N ILE A 726 9.65 -17.88 22.60
CA ILE A 726 9.04 -16.73 21.91
C ILE A 726 9.71 -16.48 20.55
N ASP A 727 11.05 -16.48 20.50
CA ASP A 727 11.79 -16.30 19.25
C ASP A 727 11.39 -17.37 18.21
N GLY A 728 11.39 -18.64 18.62
CA GLY A 728 10.97 -19.74 17.74
C GLY A 728 9.52 -19.60 17.22
N ILE A 729 8.60 -19.06 18.03
CA ILE A 729 7.23 -18.76 17.63
C ILE A 729 7.18 -17.60 16.63
N SER A 730 7.98 -16.54 16.85
CA SER A 730 8.02 -15.33 16.02
C SER A 730 8.39 -15.61 14.56
N VAL A 731 9.14 -16.69 14.30
CA VAL A 731 9.60 -17.10 12.98
C VAL A 731 8.71 -18.19 12.37
N LYS A 732 8.42 -19.26 13.12
CA LYS A 732 7.93 -20.54 12.56
C LYS A 732 6.47 -20.88 12.90
N PHE A 733 5.77 -20.08 13.70
CA PHE A 733 4.41 -20.43 14.11
C PHE A 733 3.39 -20.25 12.96
N PRO A 734 2.49 -21.23 12.71
CA PRO A 734 1.61 -21.25 11.54
C PRO A 734 0.51 -20.17 11.57
N ASN A 735 0.10 -19.69 12.74
CA ASN A 735 -0.93 -18.66 12.87
C ASN A 735 -0.33 -17.24 12.92
N ASN A 736 -0.70 -16.38 11.97
CA ASN A 736 -0.16 -15.02 11.86
C ASN A 736 -0.43 -14.13 13.09
N GLN A 737 -1.58 -14.29 13.76
CA GLN A 737 -1.89 -13.49 14.96
C GLN A 737 -0.93 -13.82 16.11
N VAL A 738 -0.66 -15.11 16.33
CA VAL A 738 0.27 -15.58 17.36
C VAL A 738 1.71 -15.21 16.99
N LYS A 739 2.08 -15.32 15.71
CA LYS A 739 3.39 -14.94 15.19
C LYS A 739 3.68 -13.45 15.39
N ASN A 740 2.71 -12.58 15.08
CA ASN A 740 2.86 -11.13 15.26
C ASN A 740 2.92 -10.74 16.74
N ALA A 741 2.16 -11.41 17.61
CA ALA A 741 2.26 -11.21 19.05
C ALA A 741 3.66 -11.59 19.58
N ALA A 742 4.21 -12.72 19.13
CA ALA A 742 5.54 -13.15 19.53
C ALA A 742 6.63 -12.18 19.06
N LYS A 743 6.54 -11.67 17.81
CA LYS A 743 7.44 -10.61 17.31
C LYS A 743 7.41 -9.38 18.20
N ALA A 744 6.20 -8.84 18.45
CA ALA A 744 6.05 -7.65 19.28
C ALA A 744 6.59 -7.87 20.71
N ALA A 745 6.33 -9.04 21.30
CA ALA A 745 6.83 -9.38 22.63
C ALA A 745 8.36 -9.51 22.67
N PHE A 746 8.98 -10.09 21.64
CA PHE A 746 10.43 -10.21 21.53
C PHE A 746 11.10 -8.84 21.34
N SER A 747 10.56 -8.01 20.44
CA SER A 747 10.99 -6.61 20.26
C SER A 747 10.91 -5.81 21.57
N PHE A 748 9.83 -6.00 22.33
CA PHE A 748 9.68 -5.35 23.63
C PHE A 748 10.73 -5.81 24.64
N ALA A 749 11.04 -7.11 24.69
CA ALA A 749 12.08 -7.65 25.56
C ALA A 749 13.47 -7.10 25.21
N ALA A 750 13.82 -7.03 23.92
CA ALA A 750 15.07 -6.43 23.45
C ALA A 750 15.18 -4.96 23.88
N LYS A 751 14.11 -4.19 23.68
CA LYS A 751 14.03 -2.79 24.11
C LYS A 751 14.19 -2.62 25.62
N ALA A 752 13.57 -3.49 26.43
CA ALA A 752 13.68 -3.45 27.88
C ALA A 752 15.09 -3.79 28.39
N LEU A 753 15.85 -4.58 27.61
CA LEU A 753 17.24 -4.93 27.88
C LEU A 753 18.25 -3.95 27.25
N GLU A 754 17.77 -2.91 26.56
CA GLU A 754 18.57 -1.93 25.82
C GLU A 754 19.57 -2.55 24.84
N ILE A 755 19.20 -3.67 24.22
CA ILE A 755 20.01 -4.34 23.19
C ILE A 755 19.20 -4.51 21.88
N PRO A 756 19.87 -4.59 20.72
CA PRO A 756 19.25 -4.96 19.46
C PRO A 756 18.56 -6.34 19.51
N GLU A 757 17.51 -6.54 18.70
CA GLU A 757 16.77 -7.82 18.64
C GLU A 757 17.64 -8.99 18.17
N ASP A 758 18.52 -8.73 17.20
CA ASP A 758 19.52 -9.68 16.71
C ASP A 758 20.53 -10.05 17.80
N GLU A 759 20.99 -9.07 18.61
CA GLU A 759 21.86 -9.34 19.75
C GLU A 759 21.16 -10.16 20.85
N LEU A 760 19.87 -9.90 21.10
CA LEU A 760 19.09 -10.72 22.03
C LEU A 760 18.91 -12.14 21.50
N SER A 761 18.65 -12.31 20.21
CA SER A 761 18.52 -13.63 19.56
C SER A 761 19.82 -14.44 19.68
N ASP A 762 20.97 -13.82 19.45
CA ASP A 762 22.27 -14.47 19.59
C ASP A 762 22.62 -14.84 21.05
N LYS A 763 22.15 -14.07 22.03
CA LYS A 763 22.42 -14.32 23.47
C LYS A 763 21.62 -15.46 24.08
N ILE A 764 20.45 -15.79 23.52
CA ILE A 764 19.55 -16.80 24.08
C ILE A 764 19.74 -18.20 23.48
N VAL A 765 20.51 -18.31 22.39
CA VAL A 765 20.94 -19.56 21.74
C VAL A 765 22.22 -20.05 22.40
#